data_AF-A0A1F9M5Q1-F1
#
_entry.id   AF-A0A1F9M5Q1-F1
#
_cell.length_a   1.000
_cell.length_b   1.000
_cell.length_c   1.000
_cell.angle_alpha   90.00
_cell.angle_beta   90.00
_cell.angle_gamma   90.00
#
_symmetry.space_group_name_H-M   'P 1'
#
loop_
_entity.id
_entity.type
_entity.pdbx_description
1 polymer ?
#
loop_
_entity_poly.entity_id
_entity_poly.type
_entity_poly.pdbx_seq_one_letter_code
_entity_poly.pdbx_strand_id
1 'polypeptide(L)'
;MERSWKILVLSLIGFMISGAGNCLAAEKTCYDCHKKAQAAHVKTFVHAPVGKGNCEICHKRHGFANRLVLKKEGAALCFSCHEESKANFDKKTVHAPVKQGKCTACHNPHASNAKNLLRDTEDKTSVCFTCHLQLKAKMSFAGIHQPFAKGECARCHPAHATDQDRLLVAKGNDLCFTCHAKAAIVKPPHNLAAVQKQLCADCHDPHATVKASAVLPEIHGPYAQGDCAICHASVPARANSLTAPVKELCVGCHDEISKQTVKPVIHYPAKEGDCMVCHAPHKSAVRPLLKSGMKVLCLECHLPLQAEFSKPQVHAPLAAGQCAACHDVHGSANKVLLKTAGKELCLSCHDKISKELARPGTLHLALDKNGCLTCHLPHSALSPKLLKAVEITLCAGCHPAVKAQAGSRYTHKPLVEKGCSACHTPHRSEGKGLTKIVGKELCLSCHAELKKTLTKKYPHPPAQEDCGGCHNPHGSNNRALLSDKQKTLCLTCHGGMTQAFAAANVHTPVARGDCTGCHNPHAADFEKGLSAAGTVLCYSCHKEEEKRFKEGTVHSPVQLGKCNVCHDPHGTANPGMLVKPVGELCSRCHNLAKEQLSSAHKNLASKKSNCATCHDPHASTNKKLLKSKVHEPFKDGGCAACHAPSGAAGAVILLVPKEKLCFECHDKKDIIKAAVVHAPVKSGDCVSCHDPHAASADKLLVKKGAKLCFICHSDKADIPERRFQHKPLADGNCVACHAHHSASNKGLLAMTGKDLCFSCHEDFKKKLADRSLHKPVADGNCAACHDPHGTNNKRLLAKSIPLLCFKCHDAVKLRPKHHGIDISDVNCSSCHDPHGGVKGSKANQGIFAHKPYAEEKCVSCHAAEGSKALRKQVPALCWDCHEVARKKGFEGDVRHSPVSSGKECLTCHSPHAAAAKPLLLRSSPALCYDCHDREIMGKKNKHAAVEEGCGTCHLAHSGSQAKLLAKEMKSLCLQCHEKVEQTHMHGMGKSPYVDAVTGRFIDCASCHDPHSSDHEKLTRGNMRRVLCTRCHQKGQHEL
;
A
#
# COMPACT_ATOMS: atom_id res chain seq x y z
N MET A 1 -76.48 25.61 36.67
CA MET A 1 -75.70 25.16 37.85
C MET A 1 -74.23 25.51 37.62
N GLU A 2 -73.81 26.75 37.35
CA GLU A 2 -74.00 28.01 38.08
C GLU A 2 -73.56 27.96 39.54
N ARG A 3 -72.23 28.05 39.75
CA ARG A 3 -71.48 28.87 40.73
C ARG A 3 -70.15 28.17 41.07
N SER A 4 -69.11 28.36 40.24
CA SER A 4 -67.67 28.26 40.59
C SER A 4 -66.74 28.67 39.42
N TRP A 5 -67.19 29.56 38.54
CA TRP A 5 -66.37 30.16 37.47
C TRP A 5 -66.22 31.64 37.79
N LYS A 6 -65.18 31.99 38.56
CA LYS A 6 -64.55 33.33 38.74
C LYS A 6 -63.74 33.37 40.06
N ILE A 7 -62.75 32.49 40.20
CA ILE A 7 -61.44 32.86 40.78
C ILE A 7 -60.40 32.22 39.86
N LEU A 8 -60.38 32.80 38.66
CA LEU A 8 -59.33 32.69 37.68
C LEU A 8 -58.27 33.75 38.06
N VAL A 9 -57.03 33.58 37.58
CA VAL A 9 -55.96 34.60 37.51
C VAL A 9 -55.06 34.72 38.75
N LEU A 10 -54.04 33.85 38.85
CA LEU A 10 -52.67 34.21 39.28
C LEU A 10 -51.65 33.05 39.14
N SER A 11 -52.08 31.80 38.98
CA SER A 11 -51.15 30.64 38.93
C SER A 11 -50.56 30.29 37.56
N LEU A 12 -50.63 31.18 36.56
CA LEU A 12 -50.15 30.92 35.18
C LEU A 12 -49.12 31.92 34.64
N ILE A 13 -48.57 32.83 35.46
CA ILE A 13 -47.51 33.79 35.05
C ILE A 13 -46.38 33.87 36.10
N GLY A 14 -45.95 32.72 36.65
CA GLY A 14 -44.93 32.67 37.71
C GLY A 14 -43.90 31.55 37.58
N PHE A 15 -43.80 30.90 36.42
CA PHE A 15 -42.80 29.84 36.18
C PHE A 15 -41.84 30.20 35.03
N MET A 16 -41.49 31.48 34.97
CA MET A 16 -40.21 31.92 34.44
C MET A 16 -39.51 32.69 35.56
N ILE A 17 -38.26 32.28 35.85
CA ILE A 17 -37.29 32.92 36.75
C ILE A 17 -37.42 32.52 38.24
N SER A 18 -36.91 31.33 38.59
CA SER A 18 -36.04 31.13 39.77
C SER A 18 -35.63 29.66 39.93
N GLY A 19 -34.33 29.40 40.10
CA GLY A 19 -33.86 28.19 40.78
C GLY A 19 -33.29 27.08 39.91
N ALA A 20 -32.26 27.39 39.14
CA ALA A 20 -31.27 26.40 38.72
C ALA A 20 -30.60 25.78 39.97
N GLY A 21 -31.21 24.72 40.50
CA GLY A 21 -30.60 23.82 41.47
C GLY A 21 -29.62 22.92 40.74
N ASN A 22 -28.37 23.36 40.67
CA ASN A 22 -27.21 22.57 40.28
C ASN A 22 -27.23 21.18 40.96
N CYS A 23 -27.62 20.14 40.22
CA CYS A 23 -27.05 18.81 40.43
C CYS A 23 -25.61 18.83 39.88
N LEU A 24 -24.72 19.57 40.54
CA LEU A 24 -23.29 19.40 40.33
C LEU A 24 -22.94 18.01 40.86
N ALA A 25 -22.77 17.06 39.95
CA ALA A 25 -21.98 15.88 40.26
C ALA A 25 -20.64 16.36 40.85
N ALA A 26 -20.35 15.97 42.09
CA ALA A 26 -19.10 16.32 42.75
C ALA A 26 -17.92 15.99 41.83
N GLU A 27 -16.99 16.94 41.65
CA GLU A 27 -15.80 16.71 40.83
C GLU A 27 -15.05 15.48 41.35
N LYS A 28 -14.89 14.46 40.50
CA LYS A 28 -14.08 13.29 40.81
C LYS A 28 -12.61 13.71 40.92
N THR A 29 -11.97 13.39 42.04
CA THR A 29 -10.54 13.59 42.25
C THR A 29 -9.74 12.67 41.33
N CYS A 30 -8.46 12.98 41.10
CA CYS A 30 -7.61 12.13 40.29
C CYS A 30 -7.50 10.69 40.85
N TYR A 31 -7.53 10.51 42.17
CA TYR A 31 -7.43 9.19 42.81
C TYR A 31 -8.71 8.35 42.71
N ASP A 32 -9.87 8.96 42.47
CA ASP A 32 -11.10 8.21 42.21
C ASP A 32 -10.98 7.33 40.96
N CYS A 33 -10.20 7.79 39.97
CA CYS A 33 -9.86 7.04 38.76
C CYS A 33 -8.50 6.33 38.85
N HIS A 34 -7.55 6.85 39.65
CA HIS A 34 -6.18 6.34 39.76
C HIS A 34 -5.87 5.65 41.11
N LYS A 35 -6.75 4.75 41.55
CA LYS A 35 -6.61 4.00 42.82
C LYS A 35 -5.28 3.23 42.94
N LYS A 36 -4.75 2.70 41.82
CA LYS A 36 -3.44 2.03 41.79
C LYS A 36 -2.28 3.00 42.07
N ALA A 37 -2.35 4.23 41.57
CA ALA A 37 -1.35 5.25 41.85
C ALA A 37 -1.45 5.72 43.31
N GLN A 38 -2.67 5.86 43.84
CA GLN A 38 -2.90 6.17 45.26
C GLN A 38 -2.19 5.18 46.18
N ALA A 39 -2.35 3.88 45.93
CA ALA A 39 -1.67 2.83 46.69
C ALA A 39 -0.14 2.88 46.53
N ALA A 40 0.37 3.15 45.32
CA ALA A 40 1.80 3.25 45.05
C ALA A 40 2.46 4.49 45.68
N HIS A 41 1.70 5.54 45.97
CA HIS A 41 2.20 6.78 46.60
C HIS A 41 2.21 6.73 48.13
N VAL A 42 1.74 5.63 48.75
CA VAL A 42 1.88 5.40 50.20
C VAL A 42 3.27 4.84 50.48
N LYS A 43 4.24 5.73 50.74
CA LYS A 43 5.65 5.42 51.03
C LYS A 43 6.14 6.22 52.23
N THR A 44 7.32 5.89 52.77
CA THR A 44 7.89 6.58 53.95
C THR A 44 8.05 8.09 53.75
N PHE A 45 8.46 8.53 52.56
CA PHE A 45 8.57 9.93 52.20
C PHE A 45 7.62 10.23 51.03
N VAL A 46 6.63 11.08 51.25
CA VAL A 46 5.67 11.51 50.22
C VAL A 46 5.91 12.98 49.89
N HIS A 47 5.97 13.30 48.60
CA HIS A 47 6.15 14.68 48.16
C HIS A 47 4.90 15.50 48.46
N ALA A 48 5.07 16.69 49.05
CA ALA A 48 3.97 17.48 49.61
C ALA A 48 2.77 17.74 48.65
N PRO A 49 2.95 18.05 47.36
CA PRO A 49 1.81 18.20 46.44
C PRO A 49 1.00 16.91 46.23
N VAL A 50 1.66 15.75 46.30
CA VAL A 50 1.03 14.43 46.15
C VAL A 50 0.31 14.03 47.43
N GLY A 51 0.91 14.28 48.60
CA GLY A 51 0.27 14.06 49.90
C GLY A 51 -0.98 14.90 50.10
N LYS A 52 -1.04 16.10 49.50
CA LYS A 52 -2.21 16.99 49.50
C LYS A 52 -3.23 16.67 48.38
N GLY A 53 -2.97 15.68 47.52
CA GLY A 53 -3.87 15.32 46.41
C GLY A 53 -3.89 16.31 45.23
N ASN A 54 -3.01 17.31 45.22
CA ASN A 54 -2.96 18.38 44.21
C ASN A 54 -2.17 17.96 42.96
N CYS A 55 -2.60 16.86 42.32
CA CYS A 55 -1.91 16.26 41.17
C CYS A 55 -1.78 17.23 39.98
N GLU A 56 -2.74 18.15 39.84
CA GLU A 56 -2.83 19.08 38.71
C GLU A 56 -1.76 20.18 38.73
N ILE A 57 -1.02 20.36 39.81
CA ILE A 57 0.09 21.31 39.83
C ILE A 57 1.23 20.87 38.90
N CYS A 58 1.39 19.55 38.73
CA CYS A 58 2.39 18.94 37.87
C CYS A 58 1.79 18.33 36.60
N HIS A 59 0.57 17.79 36.68
CA HIS A 59 -0.09 17.07 35.58
C HIS A 59 -1.22 17.88 34.95
N LYS A 60 -1.50 17.66 33.66
CA LYS A 60 -2.70 18.14 32.98
C LYS A 60 -3.79 17.06 33.04
N ARG A 61 -5.05 17.44 33.25
CA ARG A 61 -6.20 16.50 33.19
C ARG A 61 -6.28 15.82 31.82
N HIS A 62 -6.47 14.49 31.80
CA HIS A 62 -6.50 13.68 30.57
C HIS A 62 -7.77 12.80 30.50
N GLY A 63 -8.92 13.40 30.19
CA GLY A 63 -10.22 12.71 30.23
C GLY A 63 -10.42 11.54 29.25
N PHE A 64 -9.62 11.40 28.17
CA PHE A 64 -9.84 10.36 27.13
C PHE A 64 -8.59 9.80 26.44
N ALA A 65 -7.42 10.47 26.54
CA ALA A 65 -6.23 10.12 25.76
C ALA A 65 -5.27 9.11 26.44
N ASN A 66 -5.55 8.68 27.68
CA ASN A 66 -4.67 7.86 28.53
C ASN A 66 -3.19 8.26 28.55
N ARG A 67 -2.87 9.50 28.17
CA ARG A 67 -1.50 10.02 28.15
C ARG A 67 -1.33 10.96 29.31
N LEU A 68 -0.45 10.58 30.23
CA LEU A 68 -0.02 11.44 31.33
C LEU A 68 0.82 12.57 30.73
N VAL A 69 0.39 13.82 30.90
CA VAL A 69 1.08 15.00 30.35
C VAL A 69 1.44 15.95 31.48
N LEU A 70 2.72 16.29 31.58
CA LEU A 70 3.22 17.27 32.53
C LEU A 70 2.92 18.71 32.08
N LYS A 71 2.79 19.64 33.03
CA LYS A 71 2.57 21.06 32.74
C LYS A 71 3.80 21.73 32.12
N LYS A 72 5.00 21.31 32.50
CA LYS A 72 6.30 21.72 31.96
C LYS A 72 7.22 20.49 31.91
N GLU A 73 8.22 20.50 31.04
CA GLU A 73 9.14 19.36 30.89
C GLU A 73 10.39 19.48 31.78
N GLY A 74 10.85 18.33 32.28
CA GLY A 74 12.11 18.22 33.04
C GLY A 74 12.19 19.14 34.25
N ALA A 75 13.40 19.66 34.51
CA ALA A 75 13.69 20.48 35.68
C ALA A 75 12.94 21.81 35.72
N ALA A 76 12.45 22.33 34.58
CA ALA A 76 11.65 23.55 34.54
C ALA A 76 10.31 23.42 35.29
N LEU A 77 9.78 22.20 35.42
CA LEU A 77 8.61 21.93 36.26
C LEU A 77 8.97 21.90 37.75
N CYS A 78 10.12 21.34 38.10
CA CYS A 78 10.56 21.26 39.49
C CYS A 78 10.95 22.65 40.03
N PHE A 79 11.66 23.44 39.22
CA PHE A 79 12.12 24.79 39.60
C PHE A 79 11.01 25.83 39.68
N SER A 80 9.79 25.56 39.19
CA SER A 80 8.66 26.46 39.47
C SER A 80 8.22 26.45 40.93
N CYS A 81 8.70 25.48 41.73
CA CYS A 81 8.47 25.43 43.17
C CYS A 81 9.76 25.34 44.00
N HIS A 82 10.88 24.92 43.40
CA HIS A 82 12.19 24.79 44.06
C HIS A 82 13.23 25.79 43.50
N GLU A 83 12.84 27.04 43.32
CA GLU A 83 13.68 28.07 42.69
C GLU A 83 14.99 28.32 43.46
N GLU A 84 14.95 28.33 44.78
CA GLU A 84 16.13 28.52 45.65
C GLU A 84 17.20 27.44 45.45
N SER A 85 16.80 26.23 45.07
CA SER A 85 17.73 25.13 44.78
C SER A 85 18.48 25.32 43.46
N LYS A 86 18.01 26.21 42.57
CA LYS A 86 18.60 26.44 41.25
C LYS A 86 20.04 26.94 41.34
N ALA A 87 20.35 27.80 42.31
CA ALA A 87 21.70 28.33 42.55
C ALA A 87 22.70 27.23 42.93
N ASN A 88 22.26 26.17 43.59
CA ASN A 88 23.12 25.05 44.00
C ASN A 88 23.59 24.17 42.83
N PHE A 89 23.00 24.32 41.65
CA PHE A 89 23.36 23.58 40.43
C PHE A 89 24.21 24.40 39.45
N ASP A 90 24.59 25.63 39.81
CA ASP A 90 25.46 26.50 39.02
C ASP A 90 26.89 26.47 39.57
N LYS A 91 27.54 25.30 39.48
CA LYS A 91 28.93 25.08 39.92
C LYS A 91 29.79 24.59 38.76
N LYS A 92 31.12 24.67 38.90
CA LYS A 92 32.08 24.33 37.83
C LYS A 92 31.82 22.97 37.20
N THR A 93 31.56 21.95 38.02
CA THR A 93 31.27 20.59 37.57
C THR A 93 29.87 20.17 38.03
N VAL A 94 28.97 19.95 37.08
CA VAL A 94 27.59 19.51 37.32
C VAL A 94 27.39 18.10 36.77
N HIS A 95 26.75 17.24 37.54
CA HIS A 95 26.43 15.88 37.15
C HIS A 95 25.50 15.88 35.92
N ALA A 96 25.85 15.11 34.89
CA ALA A 96 25.23 15.20 33.57
C ALA A 96 23.69 15.06 33.57
N PRO A 97 23.06 14.13 34.33
CA PRO A 97 21.60 14.07 34.43
C PRO A 97 20.97 15.36 34.98
N VAL A 98 21.64 16.00 35.95
CA VAL A 98 21.20 17.27 36.54
C VAL A 98 21.36 18.41 35.55
N LYS A 99 22.51 18.49 34.85
CA LYS A 99 22.76 19.47 33.78
C LYS A 99 21.74 19.38 32.64
N GLN A 100 21.24 18.17 32.36
CA GLN A 100 20.20 17.90 31.36
C GLN A 100 18.77 18.12 31.89
N GLY A 101 18.61 18.52 33.15
CA GLY A 101 17.31 18.72 33.77
C GLY A 101 16.49 17.45 34.01
N LYS A 102 17.14 16.29 34.13
CA LYS A 102 16.50 14.98 34.32
C LYS A 102 16.46 14.56 35.79
N CYS A 103 15.86 15.38 36.64
CA CYS A 103 15.80 15.14 38.09
C CYS A 103 15.12 13.79 38.44
N THR A 104 14.13 13.38 37.65
CA THR A 104 13.34 12.15 37.88
C THR A 104 14.07 10.85 37.54
N ALA A 105 15.27 10.94 36.95
CA ALA A 105 16.12 9.79 36.72
C ALA A 105 16.62 9.17 38.04
N CYS A 106 16.82 10.01 39.07
CA CYS A 106 17.31 9.58 40.37
C CYS A 106 16.32 9.85 41.50
N HIS A 107 15.42 10.83 41.34
CA HIS A 107 14.36 11.11 42.31
C HIS A 107 13.00 10.62 41.84
N ASN A 108 12.17 10.14 42.76
CA ASN A 108 10.75 9.93 42.55
C ASN A 108 9.99 11.17 43.01
N PRO A 109 9.42 11.98 42.10
CA PRO A 109 8.74 13.23 42.45
C PRO A 109 7.38 13.01 43.13
N HIS A 110 6.94 11.76 43.33
CA HIS A 110 5.68 11.44 43.98
C HIS A 110 5.89 10.93 45.41
N ALA A 111 6.59 9.80 45.58
CA ALA A 111 6.87 9.22 46.88
C ALA A 111 8.00 8.20 46.80
N SER A 112 8.74 7.98 47.89
CA SER A 112 9.81 6.97 47.99
C SER A 112 10.03 6.50 49.43
N ASN A 113 10.62 5.30 49.60
CA ASN A 113 11.10 4.84 50.89
C ASN A 113 12.51 5.36 51.23
N ALA A 114 13.24 5.88 50.23
CA ALA A 114 14.54 6.49 50.43
C ALA A 114 14.45 7.99 50.76
N LYS A 115 15.30 8.45 51.67
CA LYS A 115 15.40 9.87 52.08
C LYS A 115 15.66 10.76 50.85
N ASN A 116 15.16 11.99 50.88
CA ASN A 116 15.22 12.96 49.77
C ASN A 116 14.54 12.47 48.49
N LEU A 117 13.54 11.59 48.62
CA LEU A 117 12.76 11.07 47.50
C LEU A 117 13.62 10.38 46.42
N LEU A 118 14.76 9.79 46.78
CA LEU A 118 15.56 9.01 45.83
C LEU A 118 14.76 7.79 45.36
N ARG A 119 14.88 7.36 44.11
CA ARG A 119 14.13 6.20 43.61
C ARG A 119 14.51 4.93 44.37
N ASP A 120 13.51 4.13 44.73
CA ASP A 120 13.71 2.78 45.27
C ASP A 120 14.45 1.91 44.23
N THR A 121 15.48 1.18 44.65
CA THR A 121 16.17 0.16 43.86
C THR A 121 15.74 -1.23 44.31
N GLU A 122 15.54 -2.16 43.38
CA GLU A 122 15.03 -3.52 43.67
C GLU A 122 15.96 -4.32 44.61
N ASP A 123 17.27 -4.08 44.50
CA ASP A 123 18.32 -4.76 45.26
C ASP A 123 18.82 -3.95 46.48
N LYS A 124 18.13 -2.85 46.84
CA LYS A 124 18.52 -1.91 47.90
C LYS A 124 19.92 -1.29 47.70
N THR A 125 20.49 -1.33 46.49
CA THR A 125 21.78 -0.70 46.18
C THR A 125 21.63 0.79 45.85
N SER A 126 22.76 1.52 45.78
CA SER A 126 22.75 2.95 45.43
C SER A 126 22.10 3.22 44.07
N VAL A 127 21.18 4.20 44.00
CA VAL A 127 20.49 4.63 42.77
C VAL A 127 21.47 5.01 41.65
N CYS A 128 22.70 5.42 42.01
CA CYS A 128 23.75 5.76 41.06
C CYS A 128 24.08 4.60 40.10
N PHE A 129 23.98 3.35 40.56
CA PHE A 129 24.32 2.18 39.75
C PHE A 129 23.30 1.84 38.68
N THR A 130 22.13 2.48 38.68
CA THR A 130 21.16 2.37 37.57
C THR A 130 21.75 2.89 36.25
N CYS A 131 22.67 3.85 36.32
CA CYS A 131 23.37 4.41 35.15
C CYS A 131 24.87 4.04 35.14
N HIS A 132 25.50 3.89 36.31
CA HIS A 132 26.92 3.53 36.41
C HIS A 132 27.16 2.02 36.51
N LEU A 133 26.58 1.25 35.57
CA LEU A 133 26.64 -0.23 35.56
C LEU A 133 28.07 -0.77 35.50
N GLN A 134 28.98 -0.07 34.82
CA GLN A 134 30.40 -0.43 34.75
C GLN A 134 31.10 -0.28 36.10
N LEU A 135 30.67 0.64 36.96
CA LEU A 135 31.17 0.75 38.33
C LEU A 135 30.53 -0.31 39.23
N LYS A 136 29.25 -0.66 39.02
CA LYS A 136 28.59 -1.76 39.75
C LYS A 136 29.33 -3.09 39.56
N ALA A 137 29.78 -3.38 38.34
CA ALA A 137 30.55 -4.58 38.03
C ALA A 137 31.89 -4.66 38.80
N LYS A 138 32.46 -3.52 39.19
CA LYS A 138 33.71 -3.45 39.97
C LYS A 138 33.52 -3.73 41.46
N MET A 139 32.28 -3.79 41.98
CA MET A 139 32.03 -4.05 43.40
C MET A 139 32.43 -5.47 43.85
N SER A 140 32.67 -6.38 42.91
CA SER A 140 33.12 -7.75 43.18
C SER A 140 34.62 -7.95 43.00
N PHE A 141 35.37 -6.88 42.73
CA PHE A 141 36.81 -6.98 42.49
C PHE A 141 37.60 -7.13 43.79
N ALA A 142 38.67 -7.93 43.75
CA ALA A 142 39.46 -8.27 44.93
C ALA A 142 40.13 -7.05 45.59
N GLY A 143 40.56 -6.06 44.82
CA GLY A 143 41.13 -4.80 45.31
C GLY A 143 40.09 -3.70 45.50
N ILE A 144 38.96 -4.01 46.13
CA ILE A 144 37.89 -3.03 46.36
C ILE A 144 38.23 -2.04 47.49
N HIS A 145 37.99 -0.77 47.25
CA HIS A 145 38.15 0.29 48.24
C HIS A 145 36.94 0.32 49.20
N GLN A 146 37.19 0.32 50.51
CA GLN A 146 36.16 0.11 51.54
C GLN A 146 34.98 1.11 51.50
N PRO A 147 35.18 2.44 51.34
CA PRO A 147 34.06 3.37 51.17
C PRO A 147 33.19 3.06 49.94
N PHE A 148 33.80 2.55 48.87
CA PHE A 148 33.09 2.13 47.66
C PHE A 148 32.33 0.82 47.87
N ALA A 149 32.91 -0.15 48.59
CA ALA A 149 32.25 -1.40 48.97
C ALA A 149 30.96 -1.16 49.78
N LYS A 150 30.98 -0.16 50.68
CA LYS A 150 29.84 0.25 51.51
C LYS A 150 28.81 1.11 50.77
N GLY A 151 29.06 1.48 49.50
CA GLY A 151 28.18 2.34 48.73
C GLY A 151 28.15 3.79 49.20
N GLU A 152 29.16 4.24 49.94
CA GLU A 152 29.26 5.59 50.51
C GLU A 152 29.78 6.60 49.46
N CYS A 153 29.23 6.57 48.25
CA CYS A 153 29.70 7.37 47.10
C CYS A 153 29.75 8.87 47.42
N ALA A 154 28.78 9.35 48.21
CA ALA A 154 28.65 10.76 48.61
C ALA A 154 29.84 11.31 49.40
N ARG A 155 30.66 10.44 50.00
CA ARG A 155 31.86 10.83 50.76
C ARG A 155 32.96 11.37 49.87
N CYS A 156 33.03 10.91 48.64
CA CYS A 156 34.03 11.32 47.66
C CYS A 156 33.42 12.14 46.53
N HIS A 157 32.16 11.83 46.17
CA HIS A 157 31.44 12.42 45.05
C HIS A 157 30.13 13.09 45.47
N PRO A 158 29.99 14.42 45.36
CA PRO A 158 28.70 15.05 45.53
C PRO A 158 27.75 14.63 44.40
N ALA A 159 26.49 14.32 44.75
CA ALA A 159 25.52 13.72 43.84
C ALA A 159 25.04 14.65 42.71
N HIS A 160 25.24 15.96 42.86
CA HIS A 160 24.67 16.97 41.97
C HIS A 160 25.71 17.88 41.32
N ALA A 161 26.48 18.63 42.10
CA ALA A 161 27.44 19.59 41.57
C ALA A 161 28.53 19.93 42.61
N THR A 162 29.70 20.35 42.13
CA THR A 162 30.85 20.83 42.92
C THR A 162 31.75 21.72 42.09
N ASP A 163 32.58 22.51 42.76
CA ASP A 163 33.60 23.36 42.14
C ASP A 163 34.89 22.60 41.81
N GLN A 164 35.00 21.35 42.24
CA GLN A 164 36.13 20.47 41.93
C GLN A 164 35.92 19.70 40.63
N ASP A 165 37.03 19.33 39.99
CA ASP A 165 36.99 18.51 38.78
C ASP A 165 36.53 17.07 39.11
N ARG A 166 35.92 16.39 38.12
CA ARG A 166 35.45 14.99 38.23
C ARG A 166 34.43 14.74 39.36
N LEU A 167 33.67 15.76 39.76
CA LEU A 167 32.69 15.70 40.85
C LEU A 167 33.34 15.19 42.15
N LEU A 168 34.40 15.82 42.64
CA LEU A 168 35.03 15.46 43.91
C LEU A 168 34.64 16.42 45.04
N VAL A 169 34.67 15.94 46.28
CA VAL A 169 34.46 16.80 47.46
C VAL A 169 35.72 17.59 47.85
N ALA A 170 36.90 17.15 47.43
CA ALA A 170 38.18 17.80 47.67
C ALA A 170 39.15 17.62 46.47
N LYS A 171 40.23 18.39 46.45
CA LYS A 171 41.17 18.47 45.31
C LYS A 171 42.23 17.37 45.37
N GLY A 172 42.44 16.67 44.26
CA GLY A 172 43.61 15.81 44.02
C GLY A 172 43.89 14.78 45.14
N ASN A 173 45.15 14.68 45.56
CA ASN A 173 45.58 13.72 46.60
C ASN A 173 45.11 14.10 48.00
N ASP A 174 44.74 15.37 48.24
CA ASP A 174 44.28 15.82 49.54
C ASP A 174 43.00 15.09 49.95
N LEU A 175 42.15 14.71 48.98
CA LEU A 175 41.00 13.84 49.21
C LEU A 175 41.40 12.46 49.74
N CYS A 176 42.49 11.87 49.24
CA CYS A 176 42.96 10.58 49.71
C CYS A 176 43.54 10.71 51.13
N PHE A 177 44.24 11.81 51.41
CA PHE A 177 44.85 12.08 52.70
C PHE A 177 43.85 12.43 53.81
N THR A 178 42.57 12.68 53.50
CA THR A 178 41.53 12.79 54.54
C THR A 178 41.28 11.47 55.26
N CYS A 179 41.67 10.33 54.66
CA CYS A 179 41.46 8.99 55.20
C CYS A 179 42.76 8.17 55.31
N HIS A 180 43.78 8.45 54.48
CA HIS A 180 45.05 7.72 54.46
C HIS A 180 46.20 8.55 55.04
N ALA A 181 46.91 8.00 56.02
CA ALA A 181 48.09 8.65 56.59
C ALA A 181 49.27 8.64 55.59
N LYS A 182 49.80 9.83 55.24
CA LYS A 182 50.90 9.98 54.27
C LYS A 182 52.14 9.16 54.63
N ALA A 183 52.48 9.04 55.92
CA ALA A 183 53.64 8.26 56.38
C ALA A 183 53.47 6.73 56.16
N ALA A 184 52.24 6.22 56.13
CA ALA A 184 51.97 4.79 56.00
C ALA A 184 52.15 4.24 54.57
N ILE A 185 52.23 5.13 53.57
CA ILE A 185 52.25 4.78 52.13
C ILE A 185 53.58 5.07 51.42
N VAL A 186 54.57 5.69 52.08
CA VAL A 186 55.88 6.00 51.49
C VAL A 186 56.80 4.77 51.58
N LYS A 187 56.61 3.81 50.67
CA LYS A 187 57.48 2.64 50.44
C LYS A 187 57.85 2.59 48.95
N PRO A 188 58.91 1.89 48.50
CA PRO A 188 59.15 1.71 47.07
C PRO A 188 57.92 1.11 46.35
N PRO A 189 57.45 1.68 45.23
CA PRO A 189 58.02 2.80 44.44
C PRO A 189 57.53 4.21 44.83
N HIS A 190 56.64 4.37 45.82
CA HIS A 190 56.13 5.66 46.32
C HIS A 190 57.15 6.53 47.08
N ASN A 191 58.33 5.98 47.42
CA ASN A 191 59.45 6.75 47.98
C ASN A 191 60.21 7.58 46.93
N LEU A 192 59.99 7.33 45.64
CA LEU A 192 60.62 8.07 44.56
C LEU A 192 60.02 9.47 44.45
N ALA A 193 60.87 10.51 44.42
CA ALA A 193 60.44 11.92 44.35
C ALA A 193 59.56 12.23 43.12
N ALA A 194 59.77 11.51 42.00
CA ALA A 194 58.94 11.63 40.81
C ALA A 194 57.51 11.06 41.01
N VAL A 195 57.37 9.99 41.81
CA VAL A 195 56.10 9.33 42.13
C VAL A 195 55.32 10.14 43.17
N GLN A 196 56.00 10.76 44.14
CA GLN A 196 55.37 11.60 45.17
C GLN A 196 54.66 12.85 44.63
N LYS A 197 54.99 13.29 43.41
CA LYS A 197 54.36 14.44 42.75
C LYS A 197 53.17 14.07 41.84
N GLN A 198 52.89 12.78 41.64
CA GLN A 198 51.78 12.29 40.80
C GLN A 198 50.47 12.21 41.60
N LEU A 199 49.32 12.22 40.91
CA LEU A 199 48.06 11.95 41.60
C LEU A 199 47.98 10.45 41.93
N CYS A 200 47.54 10.11 43.15
CA CYS A 200 47.37 8.73 43.59
C CYS A 200 46.45 7.96 42.62
N ALA A 201 45.39 8.63 42.14
CA ALA A 201 44.44 8.10 41.18
C ALA A 201 45.03 7.81 39.79
N ASP A 202 46.24 8.27 39.50
CA ASP A 202 46.90 7.97 38.23
C ASP A 202 47.54 6.57 38.25
N CYS A 203 47.81 6.00 39.42
CA CYS A 203 48.38 4.65 39.57
C CYS A 203 47.43 3.69 40.29
N HIS A 204 46.52 4.21 41.11
CA HIS A 204 45.54 3.46 41.86
C HIS A 204 44.11 3.80 41.38
N ASP A 205 43.24 2.80 41.26
CA ASP A 205 41.80 3.03 41.06
C ASP A 205 41.15 3.29 42.43
N PRO A 206 40.58 4.48 42.68
CA PRO A 206 39.98 4.81 43.98
C PRO A 206 38.66 4.05 44.26
N HIS A 207 38.17 3.23 43.33
CA HIS A 207 36.97 2.40 43.50
C HIS A 207 37.33 0.93 43.71
N ALA A 208 37.85 0.26 42.67
CA ALA A 208 38.29 -1.13 42.78
C ALA A 208 39.10 -1.57 41.55
N THR A 209 40.05 -2.49 41.77
CA THR A 209 40.77 -3.20 40.70
C THR A 209 40.78 -4.70 40.93
N VAL A 210 41.03 -5.46 39.86
CA VAL A 210 41.24 -6.91 39.93
C VAL A 210 42.48 -7.30 40.75
N LYS A 211 43.47 -6.40 40.87
CA LYS A 211 44.66 -6.58 41.70
C LYS A 211 44.42 -6.08 43.13
N ALA A 212 45.05 -6.72 44.13
CA ALA A 212 45.06 -6.23 45.51
C ALA A 212 45.69 -4.82 45.60
N SER A 213 45.35 -4.05 46.64
CA SER A 213 45.83 -2.67 46.86
C SER A 213 45.41 -1.64 45.80
N ALA A 214 44.36 -1.93 45.04
CA ALA A 214 43.70 -1.01 44.12
C ALA A 214 44.62 -0.46 42.99
N VAL A 215 45.67 -1.18 42.59
CA VAL A 215 46.62 -0.75 41.55
C VAL A 215 46.05 -1.00 40.15
N LEU A 216 46.25 -0.04 39.22
CA LEU A 216 45.80 -0.18 37.83
C LEU A 216 46.33 -1.49 37.19
N PRO A 217 45.52 -2.16 36.35
CA PRO A 217 45.82 -3.50 35.87
C PRO A 217 47.07 -3.58 34.97
N GLU A 218 47.30 -2.57 34.11
CA GLU A 218 48.41 -2.57 33.15
C GLU A 218 49.46 -1.52 33.55
N ILE A 219 50.55 -1.99 34.14
CA ILE A 219 51.76 -1.21 34.41
C ILE A 219 52.90 -1.88 33.65
N HIS A 220 53.67 -1.09 32.91
CA HIS A 220 54.78 -1.60 32.10
C HIS A 220 55.86 -2.21 33.01
N GLY A 221 56.36 -3.39 32.67
CA GLY A 221 57.24 -4.21 33.53
C GLY A 221 58.43 -3.46 34.14
N PRO A 222 59.29 -2.81 33.32
CA PRO A 222 60.42 -2.00 33.82
C PRO A 222 59.99 -0.88 34.78
N TYR A 223 58.85 -0.25 34.51
CA TYR A 223 58.30 0.82 35.36
C TYR A 223 57.75 0.27 36.69
N ALA A 224 57.14 -0.92 36.68
CA ALA A 224 56.67 -1.59 37.88
C ALA A 224 57.81 -2.07 38.79
N GLN A 225 58.96 -2.41 38.20
CA GLN A 225 60.15 -2.90 38.90
C GLN A 225 61.05 -1.76 39.42
N GLY A 226 60.83 -0.53 38.95
CA GLY A 226 61.64 0.63 39.33
C GLY A 226 62.90 0.83 38.46
N ASP A 227 63.08 0.02 37.42
CA ASP A 227 64.23 0.00 36.51
C ASP A 227 64.16 1.14 35.47
N CYS A 228 64.02 2.37 35.95
CA CYS A 228 63.81 3.55 35.13
C CYS A 228 65.00 3.83 34.18
N ALA A 229 66.21 3.38 34.55
CA ALA A 229 67.45 3.59 33.79
C ALA A 229 67.50 2.81 32.46
N ILE A 230 66.64 1.80 32.27
CA ILE A 230 66.56 1.04 31.01
C ILE A 230 66.04 1.96 29.88
N CYS A 231 65.10 2.84 30.19
CA CYS A 231 64.47 3.72 29.21
C CYS A 231 64.92 5.18 29.32
N HIS A 232 65.36 5.63 30.50
CA HIS A 232 65.75 7.02 30.76
C HIS A 232 67.25 7.16 31.00
N ALA A 233 67.87 8.11 30.30
CA ALA A 233 69.30 8.40 30.42
C ALA A 233 69.68 9.12 31.74
N SER A 234 68.72 9.57 32.55
CA SER A 234 68.98 10.28 33.81
C SER A 234 67.90 10.01 34.88
N VAL A 235 68.29 9.48 36.04
CA VAL A 235 67.43 9.27 37.22
C VAL A 235 68.13 9.91 38.44
N PRO A 236 67.49 10.74 39.30
CA PRO A 236 66.08 11.12 39.38
C PRO A 236 65.83 12.58 38.94
N ALA A 237 65.06 12.76 37.88
CA ALA A 237 64.38 14.00 37.47
C ALA A 237 65.25 15.24 37.14
N ARG A 238 65.52 15.44 35.84
CA ARG A 238 65.37 16.78 35.20
C ARG A 238 65.39 16.76 33.67
N ALA A 239 65.83 15.69 33.02
CA ALA A 239 65.71 15.53 31.57
C ALA A 239 64.86 14.30 31.24
N ASN A 240 63.74 14.47 30.54
CA ASN A 240 62.99 13.38 29.90
C ASN A 240 63.78 12.80 28.71
N SER A 241 65.10 12.63 28.85
CA SER A 241 65.94 12.08 27.78
C SER A 241 65.83 10.57 27.82
N LEU A 242 65.44 10.00 26.69
CA LEU A 242 65.44 8.55 26.49
C LEU A 242 66.87 8.08 26.20
N THR A 243 67.17 6.82 26.51
CA THR A 243 68.47 6.18 26.22
C THR A 243 68.71 6.00 24.72
N ALA A 244 67.65 5.96 23.92
CA ALA A 244 67.66 5.91 22.46
C ALA A 244 66.38 6.57 21.89
N PRO A 245 66.32 6.89 20.59
CA PRO A 245 65.08 7.30 19.93
C PRO A 245 63.95 6.30 20.17
N VAL A 246 62.72 6.79 20.32
CA VAL A 246 61.53 5.99 20.70
C VAL A 246 61.36 4.74 19.83
N LYS A 247 61.60 4.86 18.52
CA LYS A 247 61.51 3.75 17.58
C LYS A 247 62.47 2.62 17.94
N GLU A 248 63.76 2.93 18.06
CA GLU A 248 64.84 1.98 18.34
C GLU A 248 64.69 1.37 19.74
N LEU A 249 64.37 2.21 20.73
CA LEU A 249 64.16 1.79 22.11
C LEU A 249 62.98 0.82 22.25
N CYS A 250 61.83 1.15 21.66
CA CYS A 250 60.63 0.33 21.82
C CYS A 250 60.70 -0.97 21.01
N VAL A 251 61.17 -0.93 19.75
CA VAL A 251 61.23 -2.15 18.92
C VAL A 251 62.34 -3.10 19.36
N GLY A 252 63.42 -2.58 19.98
CA GLY A 252 64.51 -3.40 20.52
C GLY A 252 64.11 -4.28 21.71
N CYS A 253 62.99 -3.98 22.38
CA CYS A 253 62.41 -4.82 23.42
C CYS A 253 61.10 -5.51 22.99
N HIS A 254 60.52 -5.14 21.84
CA HIS A 254 59.26 -5.66 21.34
C HIS A 254 59.41 -6.30 19.95
N ASP A 255 60.09 -7.45 19.90
CA ASP A 255 60.42 -8.19 18.67
C ASP A 255 59.21 -8.44 17.74
N GLU A 256 58.04 -8.73 18.29
CA GLU A 256 56.81 -8.94 17.52
C GLU A 256 56.34 -7.68 16.78
N ILE A 257 56.62 -6.49 17.34
CA ILE A 257 56.35 -5.21 16.69
C ILE A 257 57.41 -4.91 15.63
N SER A 258 58.68 -5.22 15.92
CA SER A 258 59.78 -5.10 14.96
C SER A 258 59.46 -5.84 13.64
N LYS A 259 58.98 -7.10 13.75
CA LYS A 259 58.52 -7.91 12.60
C LYS A 259 57.32 -7.31 11.85
N GLN A 260 56.46 -6.52 12.50
CA GLN A 260 55.31 -5.87 11.86
C GLN A 260 55.71 -4.56 11.15
N THR A 261 56.67 -3.82 11.70
CA THR A 261 57.13 -2.53 11.15
C THR A 261 57.98 -2.63 9.90
N VAL A 262 58.31 -3.86 9.46
CA VAL A 262 59.04 -4.13 8.20
C VAL A 262 58.14 -4.67 7.07
N LYS A 263 56.83 -4.84 7.33
CA LYS A 263 55.86 -5.31 6.34
C LYS A 263 55.60 -4.24 5.27
N PRO A 264 55.11 -4.60 4.06
CA PRO A 264 54.96 -3.64 2.96
C PRO A 264 53.90 -2.56 3.18
N VAL A 265 52.89 -2.80 4.03
CA VAL A 265 51.89 -1.80 4.42
C VAL A 265 52.03 -1.54 5.91
N ILE A 266 52.56 -0.38 6.30
CA ILE A 266 52.84 -0.02 7.69
C ILE A 266 51.90 1.10 8.10
N HIS A 267 51.39 1.06 9.34
CA HIS A 267 50.60 2.14 9.87
C HIS A 267 51.50 3.36 10.16
N TYR A 268 51.08 4.55 9.74
CA TYR A 268 51.95 5.75 9.73
C TYR A 268 52.64 6.05 11.08
N PRO A 269 51.93 6.07 12.24
CA PRO A 269 52.58 6.23 13.55
C PRO A 269 53.66 5.17 13.84
N ALA A 270 53.45 3.92 13.44
CA ALA A 270 54.43 2.85 13.65
C ALA A 270 55.62 2.97 12.68
N LYS A 271 55.39 3.50 11.47
CA LYS A 271 56.45 3.77 10.48
C LYS A 271 57.41 4.85 10.94
N GLU A 272 56.87 5.96 11.44
CA GLU A 272 57.64 7.12 11.91
C GLU A 272 58.27 6.90 13.30
N GLY A 273 57.79 5.91 14.06
CA GLY A 273 58.29 5.63 15.41
C GLY A 273 57.56 6.40 16.51
N ASP A 274 56.39 6.96 16.19
CA ASP A 274 55.51 7.71 17.08
C ASP A 274 54.68 6.78 17.99
N CYS A 275 55.32 5.76 18.57
CA CYS A 275 54.68 4.72 19.40
C CYS A 275 53.87 5.33 20.55
N MET A 276 54.39 6.42 21.13
CA MET A 276 53.76 7.14 22.24
C MET A 276 52.55 7.97 21.84
N VAL A 277 52.16 8.08 20.55
CA VAL A 277 50.87 8.69 20.18
C VAL A 277 49.73 7.82 20.66
N CYS A 278 49.86 6.51 20.51
CA CYS A 278 48.84 5.52 20.85
C CYS A 278 49.08 4.84 22.20
N HIS A 279 50.34 4.59 22.55
CA HIS A 279 50.71 3.87 23.77
C HIS A 279 51.10 4.79 24.92
N ALA A 280 50.83 4.33 26.14
CA ALA A 280 51.27 4.93 27.39
C ALA A 280 52.31 4.00 28.04
N PRO A 281 53.62 4.24 27.80
CA PRO A 281 54.69 3.27 28.08
C PRO A 281 54.95 3.01 29.57
N HIS A 282 54.32 3.76 30.49
CA HIS A 282 54.45 3.51 31.93
C HIS A 282 53.25 2.74 32.48
N LYS A 283 52.03 3.13 32.10
CA LYS A 283 50.79 2.61 32.66
C LYS A 283 49.58 2.96 31.80
N SER A 284 48.55 2.13 31.86
CA SER A 284 47.26 2.44 31.26
C SER A 284 46.14 1.59 31.86
N ALA A 285 44.89 2.03 31.67
CA ALA A 285 43.70 1.28 32.01
C ALA A 285 43.26 0.30 30.90
N VAL A 286 43.95 0.26 29.75
CA VAL A 286 43.56 -0.44 28.52
C VAL A 286 44.73 -1.26 27.97
N ARG A 287 44.53 -2.57 27.80
CA ARG A 287 45.54 -3.48 27.23
C ARG A 287 45.71 -3.25 25.71
N PRO A 288 46.94 -3.32 25.14
CA PRO A 288 48.25 -3.48 25.78
C PRO A 288 48.92 -2.12 25.99
N LEU A 289 48.51 -1.38 27.02
CA LEU A 289 48.98 -0.04 27.35
C LEU A 289 48.57 1.07 26.38
N LEU A 290 47.31 1.12 25.92
CA LEU A 290 46.79 2.19 25.07
C LEU A 290 46.40 3.43 25.90
N LYS A 291 46.61 4.64 25.40
CA LYS A 291 46.22 5.88 26.11
C LYS A 291 44.73 5.98 26.43
N SER A 292 43.89 5.44 25.55
CA SER A 292 42.44 5.41 25.70
C SER A 292 41.88 4.14 25.04
N GLY A 293 40.57 3.90 25.15
CA GLY A 293 39.93 2.76 24.48
C GLY A 293 40.12 2.84 22.97
N MET A 294 40.40 1.70 22.32
CA MET A 294 40.78 1.61 20.91
C MET A 294 39.85 2.41 19.96
N LYS A 295 38.53 2.38 20.19
CA LYS A 295 37.57 3.18 19.41
C LYS A 295 37.83 4.69 19.49
N VAL A 296 38.02 5.21 20.71
CA VAL A 296 38.25 6.64 20.93
C VAL A 296 39.60 7.02 20.34
N LEU A 297 40.64 6.24 20.66
CA LEU A 297 42.00 6.44 20.18
C LEU A 297 42.10 6.47 18.65
N CYS A 298 41.48 5.51 17.96
CA CYS A 298 41.51 5.46 16.51
C CYS A 298 40.71 6.60 15.88
N LEU A 299 39.59 7.01 16.47
CA LEU A 299 38.74 8.08 15.92
C LEU A 299 39.35 9.48 16.06
N GLU A 300 40.32 9.68 16.97
CA GLU A 300 41.09 10.93 17.06
C GLU A 300 41.80 11.24 15.73
N CYS A 301 42.25 10.21 15.00
CA CYS A 301 42.90 10.35 13.69
C CYS A 301 42.01 9.91 12.52
N HIS A 302 41.12 8.94 12.72
CA HIS A 302 40.21 8.41 11.69
C HIS A 302 38.80 9.01 11.78
N LEU A 303 38.72 10.34 11.88
CA LEU A 303 37.46 11.10 11.96
C LEU A 303 36.39 10.69 10.92
N PRO A 304 36.74 10.41 9.64
CA PRO A 304 35.74 9.97 8.65
C PRO A 304 34.99 8.69 9.04
N LEU A 305 35.57 7.81 9.86
CA LEU A 305 34.91 6.59 10.32
C LEU A 305 33.76 6.87 11.31
N GLN A 306 33.69 8.05 11.92
CA GLN A 306 32.61 8.40 12.85
C GLN A 306 31.23 8.30 12.19
N ALA A 307 31.14 8.60 10.88
CA ALA A 307 29.92 8.45 10.10
C ALA A 307 29.46 6.99 9.99
N GLU A 308 30.38 6.02 9.95
CA GLU A 308 30.06 4.59 9.85
C GLU A 308 29.34 4.08 11.11
N PHE A 309 29.70 4.60 12.30
CA PHE A 309 29.04 4.26 13.56
C PHE A 309 27.61 4.78 13.67
N SER A 310 27.24 5.75 12.82
CA SER A 310 25.91 6.37 12.83
C SER A 310 24.92 5.66 11.90
N LYS A 311 25.37 4.66 11.12
CA LYS A 311 24.48 3.91 10.22
C LYS A 311 23.64 2.89 11.00
N PRO A 312 22.45 2.52 10.51
CA PRO A 312 21.54 1.63 11.24
C PRO A 312 22.09 0.20 11.42
N GLN A 313 22.93 -0.27 10.51
CA GLN A 313 23.51 -1.61 10.55
C GLN A 313 25.02 -1.47 10.68
N VAL A 314 25.52 -1.59 11.91
CA VAL A 314 26.95 -1.57 12.19
C VAL A 314 27.41 -3.00 12.45
N HIS A 315 28.52 -3.40 11.82
CA HIS A 315 29.11 -4.71 12.03
C HIS A 315 29.53 -4.86 13.49
N ALA A 316 29.22 -5.99 14.13
CA ALA A 316 29.37 -6.16 15.58
C ALA A 316 30.79 -5.89 16.12
N PRO A 317 31.89 -6.38 15.50
CA PRO A 317 33.25 -6.04 15.93
C PRO A 317 33.54 -4.55 15.85
N LEU A 318 33.04 -3.86 14.82
CA LEU A 318 33.19 -2.42 14.69
C LEU A 318 32.39 -1.69 15.77
N ALA A 319 31.13 -2.06 16.01
CA ALA A 319 30.28 -1.47 17.04
C ALA A 319 30.91 -1.56 18.44
N ALA A 320 31.57 -2.69 18.72
CA ALA A 320 32.33 -2.94 19.95
C ALA A 320 33.68 -2.20 20.01
N GLY A 321 34.11 -1.53 18.95
CA GLY A 321 35.39 -0.80 18.91
C GLY A 321 36.62 -1.70 18.74
N GLN A 322 36.43 -2.93 18.23
CA GLN A 322 37.48 -3.93 18.11
C GLN A 322 38.18 -3.85 16.74
N CYS A 323 38.77 -2.69 16.42
CA CYS A 323 39.42 -2.45 15.12
C CYS A 323 40.54 -3.47 14.84
N ALA A 324 41.29 -3.85 15.87
CA ALA A 324 42.37 -4.83 15.79
C ALA A 324 41.89 -6.30 15.62
N ALA A 325 40.57 -6.56 15.58
CA ALA A 325 40.06 -7.88 15.26
C ALA A 325 40.32 -8.24 13.78
N CYS A 326 40.20 -7.24 12.91
CA CYS A 326 40.36 -7.39 11.46
C CYS A 326 41.65 -6.73 10.94
N HIS A 327 42.16 -5.72 11.65
CA HIS A 327 43.37 -4.98 11.25
C HIS A 327 44.59 -5.33 12.11
N ASP A 328 45.75 -5.43 11.47
CA ASP A 328 47.07 -5.43 12.10
C ASP A 328 47.59 -3.99 12.17
N VAL A 329 47.36 -3.35 13.32
CA VAL A 329 47.46 -1.89 13.51
C VAL A 329 48.87 -1.30 13.43
N HIS A 330 49.93 -2.13 13.42
CA HIS A 330 51.31 -1.64 13.24
C HIS A 330 51.81 -1.88 11.81
N GLY A 331 51.44 -3.01 11.19
CA GLY A 331 51.81 -3.31 9.82
C GLY A 331 51.27 -4.66 9.34
N SER A 332 50.95 -4.74 8.05
CA SER A 332 50.43 -5.93 7.38
C SER A 332 51.03 -6.11 5.98
N ALA A 333 50.96 -7.35 5.47
CA ALA A 333 51.19 -7.66 4.07
C ALA A 333 50.02 -7.19 3.17
N ASN A 334 48.84 -6.95 3.75
CA ASN A 334 47.61 -6.64 3.01
C ASN A 334 47.26 -5.15 3.04
N LYS A 335 46.60 -4.68 1.97
CA LYS A 335 46.10 -3.29 1.86
C LYS A 335 45.19 -2.94 3.04
N VAL A 336 45.23 -1.67 3.45
CA VAL A 336 44.45 -1.15 4.58
C VAL A 336 44.69 -1.92 5.89
N LEU A 337 45.90 -2.48 6.04
CA LEU A 337 46.34 -3.17 7.27
C LEU A 337 45.48 -4.38 7.65
N LEU A 338 44.86 -5.08 6.71
CA LEU A 338 44.05 -6.26 7.03
C LEU A 338 44.92 -7.43 7.49
N LYS A 339 44.47 -8.21 8.48
CA LYS A 339 45.20 -9.42 8.95
C LYS A 339 45.40 -10.45 7.85
N THR A 340 44.35 -10.68 7.07
CA THR A 340 44.31 -11.65 5.97
C THR A 340 43.58 -11.04 4.77
N ALA A 341 43.88 -11.50 3.57
CA ALA A 341 43.24 -11.01 2.35
C ALA A 341 41.82 -11.59 2.16
N GLY A 342 40.99 -10.85 1.43
CA GLY A 342 39.79 -11.38 0.77
C GLY A 342 38.79 -12.12 1.66
N LYS A 343 38.35 -13.30 1.18
CA LYS A 343 37.30 -14.12 1.80
C LYS A 343 37.77 -14.80 3.09
N GLU A 344 39.06 -15.13 3.20
CA GLU A 344 39.59 -15.87 4.36
C GLU A 344 39.36 -15.09 5.67
N LEU A 345 39.56 -13.77 5.64
CA LEU A 345 39.32 -12.90 6.80
C LEU A 345 37.86 -12.90 7.25
N CYS A 346 36.92 -12.92 6.30
CA CYS A 346 35.49 -12.94 6.65
C CYS A 346 35.09 -14.32 7.18
N LEU A 347 35.56 -15.39 6.54
CA LEU A 347 35.19 -16.77 6.87
C LEU A 347 35.84 -17.29 8.16
N SER A 348 36.93 -16.66 8.64
CA SER A 348 37.51 -16.99 9.95
C SER A 348 36.58 -16.70 11.13
N CYS A 349 35.60 -15.80 10.95
CA CYS A 349 34.58 -15.49 11.97
C CYS A 349 33.17 -15.93 11.54
N HIS A 350 32.87 -15.93 10.23
CA HIS A 350 31.56 -16.33 9.70
C HIS A 350 31.48 -17.83 9.35
N ASP A 351 31.75 -18.70 10.33
CA ASP A 351 31.75 -20.17 10.18
C ASP A 351 30.46 -20.73 9.54
N LYS A 352 29.29 -20.16 9.89
CA LYS A 352 28.01 -20.55 9.28
C LYS A 352 27.98 -20.34 7.77
N ILE A 353 28.53 -19.23 7.29
CA ILE A 353 28.61 -18.91 5.85
C ILE A 353 29.68 -19.78 5.19
N SER A 354 30.81 -20.03 5.87
CA SER A 354 31.85 -20.94 5.39
C SER A 354 31.28 -22.33 5.10
N LYS A 355 30.51 -22.88 6.06
CA LYS A 355 29.81 -24.16 5.90
C LYS A 355 28.76 -24.12 4.79
N GLU A 356 28.04 -23.02 4.59
CA GLU A 356 27.08 -22.85 3.50
C GLU A 356 27.78 -22.87 2.13
N LEU A 357 28.89 -22.15 1.99
CA LEU A 357 29.68 -22.10 0.76
C LEU A 357 30.35 -23.44 0.44
N ALA A 358 30.59 -24.31 1.42
CA ALA A 358 31.18 -25.63 1.21
C ALA A 358 30.18 -26.71 0.72
N ARG A 359 28.86 -26.48 0.82
CA ARG A 359 27.83 -27.47 0.42
C ARG A 359 27.82 -27.73 -1.08
N PRO A 360 27.52 -28.93 -1.59
CA PRO A 360 27.36 -29.16 -3.03
C PRO A 360 26.29 -28.23 -3.66
N GLY A 361 26.42 -27.93 -4.96
CA GLY A 361 25.51 -27.05 -5.71
C GLY A 361 26.20 -25.89 -6.44
N THR A 362 25.43 -25.04 -7.10
CA THR A 362 25.91 -23.91 -7.90
C THR A 362 26.29 -22.73 -7.00
N LEU A 363 27.56 -22.33 -7.08
CA LEU A 363 28.05 -21.10 -6.46
C LEU A 363 27.60 -19.89 -7.28
N HIS A 364 27.17 -18.81 -6.63
CA HIS A 364 26.83 -17.59 -7.32
C HIS A 364 28.09 -16.91 -7.87
N LEU A 365 28.19 -16.79 -9.20
CA LEU A 365 29.34 -16.19 -9.91
C LEU A 365 29.75 -14.79 -9.42
N ALA A 366 28.83 -14.05 -8.78
CA ALA A 366 29.14 -12.75 -8.18
C ALA A 366 30.23 -12.83 -7.08
N LEU A 367 30.41 -14.00 -6.45
CA LEU A 367 31.45 -14.24 -5.45
C LEU A 367 32.85 -14.30 -6.08
N ASP A 368 32.98 -14.65 -7.35
CA ASP A 368 34.29 -14.78 -8.02
C ASP A 368 34.88 -13.43 -8.46
N LYS A 369 34.09 -12.35 -8.45
CA LYS A 369 34.56 -11.00 -8.83
C LYS A 369 35.40 -10.33 -7.74
N ASN A 370 34.81 -10.13 -6.55
CA ASN A 370 35.47 -9.45 -5.41
C ASN A 370 35.10 -10.11 -4.06
N GLY A 371 34.76 -11.40 -4.09
CA GLY A 371 34.34 -12.16 -2.91
C GLY A 371 33.07 -11.61 -2.26
N CYS A 372 33.03 -11.67 -0.94
CA CYS A 372 31.91 -11.17 -0.13
C CYS A 372 31.67 -9.66 -0.33
N LEU A 373 32.73 -8.92 -0.65
CA LEU A 373 32.69 -7.47 -0.85
C LEU A 373 32.04 -7.06 -2.17
N THR A 374 31.66 -7.99 -3.06
CA THR A 374 30.80 -7.66 -4.20
C THR A 374 29.47 -7.09 -3.71
N CYS A 375 28.89 -7.71 -2.67
CA CYS A 375 27.54 -7.41 -2.18
C CYS A 375 27.51 -6.76 -0.79
N HIS A 376 28.50 -7.04 0.07
CA HIS A 376 28.52 -6.59 1.47
C HIS A 376 29.47 -5.41 1.72
N LEU A 377 29.15 -4.62 2.76
CA LEU A 377 30.00 -3.59 3.36
C LEU A 377 30.50 -4.07 4.73
N PRO A 378 31.80 -4.23 4.95
CA PRO A 378 32.34 -4.93 6.13
C PRO A 378 32.28 -4.12 7.44
N HIS A 379 32.04 -2.81 7.35
CA HIS A 379 31.99 -1.91 8.50
C HIS A 379 30.56 -1.59 8.92
N SER A 380 29.81 -0.98 8.02
CA SER A 380 28.42 -0.60 8.27
C SER A 380 27.67 -0.43 6.95
N ALA A 381 26.34 -0.56 7.01
CA ALA A 381 25.48 -0.32 5.87
C ALA A 381 24.15 0.32 6.31
N LEU A 382 23.43 0.85 5.31
CA LEU A 382 22.04 1.26 5.48
C LEU A 382 21.09 0.05 5.42
N SER A 383 21.45 -0.96 4.63
CA SER A 383 20.61 -2.15 4.42
C SER A 383 20.91 -3.25 5.44
N PRO A 384 19.89 -4.03 5.86
CA PRO A 384 20.07 -5.23 6.67
C PRO A 384 21.12 -6.18 6.10
N LYS A 385 21.76 -6.97 6.98
CA LYS A 385 22.84 -7.90 6.61
C LYS A 385 24.04 -7.23 5.93
N LEU A 386 24.24 -5.94 6.18
CA LEU A 386 25.36 -5.16 5.65
C LEU A 386 25.45 -5.14 4.12
N LEU A 387 24.33 -5.16 3.41
CA LEU A 387 24.32 -5.10 1.95
C LEU A 387 24.61 -3.68 1.44
N LYS A 388 25.34 -3.57 0.32
CA LYS A 388 25.66 -2.28 -0.33
C LYS A 388 24.44 -1.48 -0.77
N ALA A 389 23.37 -2.19 -1.14
CA ALA A 389 22.09 -1.62 -1.53
C ALA A 389 20.97 -2.53 -1.02
N VAL A 390 19.73 -2.07 -1.09
CA VAL A 390 18.56 -2.93 -0.81
C VAL A 390 18.54 -4.09 -1.80
N GLU A 391 18.12 -5.26 -1.33
CA GLU A 391 18.28 -6.54 -2.06
C GLU A 391 17.75 -6.49 -3.50
N ILE A 392 16.54 -5.96 -3.70
CA ILE A 392 15.94 -5.89 -5.05
C ILE A 392 16.78 -5.04 -6.02
N THR A 393 17.32 -3.91 -5.56
CA THR A 393 18.16 -3.02 -6.37
C THR A 393 19.55 -3.62 -6.59
N LEU A 394 20.11 -4.25 -5.56
CA LEU A 394 21.41 -4.91 -5.61
C LEU A 394 21.41 -6.04 -6.65
N CYS A 395 20.43 -6.93 -6.58
CA CYS A 395 20.30 -8.05 -7.51
C CYS A 395 19.92 -7.56 -8.91
N ALA A 396 18.96 -6.64 -9.04
CA ALA A 396 18.54 -6.11 -10.34
C ALA A 396 19.64 -5.33 -11.07
N GLY A 397 20.65 -4.81 -10.36
CA GLY A 397 21.84 -4.18 -10.95
C GLY A 397 22.65 -5.13 -11.82
N CYS A 398 22.61 -6.44 -11.51
CA CYS A 398 23.26 -7.49 -12.29
C CYS A 398 22.27 -8.34 -13.13
N HIS A 399 20.97 -8.31 -12.80
CA HIS A 399 19.92 -9.11 -13.46
C HIS A 399 18.86 -8.21 -14.16
N PRO A 400 19.17 -7.65 -15.35
CA PRO A 400 18.31 -6.68 -16.03
C PRO A 400 16.98 -7.27 -16.50
N ALA A 401 16.94 -8.56 -16.89
CA ALA A 401 15.70 -9.24 -17.27
C ALA A 401 14.71 -9.32 -16.09
N VAL A 402 15.21 -9.58 -14.88
CA VAL A 402 14.41 -9.63 -13.66
C VAL A 402 13.94 -8.22 -13.26
N LYS A 403 14.77 -7.20 -13.49
CA LYS A 403 14.42 -5.78 -13.25
C LYS A 403 13.17 -5.37 -14.04
N ALA A 404 13.06 -5.77 -15.31
CA ALA A 404 11.90 -5.47 -16.13
C ALA A 404 10.63 -6.18 -15.61
N GLN A 405 10.75 -7.45 -15.21
CA GLN A 405 9.62 -8.24 -14.69
C GLN A 405 9.13 -7.72 -13.34
N ALA A 406 10.03 -7.38 -12.42
CA ALA A 406 9.72 -6.80 -11.12
C ALA A 406 9.07 -5.40 -11.20
N GLY A 407 9.13 -4.74 -12.36
CA GLY A 407 8.45 -3.48 -12.65
C GLY A 407 7.07 -3.63 -13.30
N SER A 408 6.56 -4.85 -13.47
CA SER A 408 5.27 -5.12 -14.12
C SER A 408 4.07 -4.67 -13.28
N ARG A 409 2.88 -4.52 -13.91
CA ARG A 409 1.65 -4.07 -13.23
C ARG A 409 1.27 -4.94 -12.02
N TYR A 410 1.47 -6.25 -12.10
CA TYR A 410 1.25 -7.17 -10.99
C TYR A 410 2.57 -7.83 -10.62
N THR A 411 3.00 -7.62 -9.37
CA THR A 411 4.23 -8.20 -8.82
C THR A 411 3.90 -9.25 -7.76
N HIS A 412 4.67 -10.32 -7.70
CA HIS A 412 4.46 -11.37 -6.71
C HIS A 412 4.69 -10.83 -5.29
N LYS A 413 3.71 -11.02 -4.39
CA LYS A 413 3.69 -10.41 -3.06
C LYS A 413 4.93 -10.74 -2.20
N PRO A 414 5.42 -12.00 -2.14
CA PRO A 414 6.66 -12.32 -1.44
C PRO A 414 7.89 -11.55 -1.94
N LEU A 415 7.95 -11.23 -3.24
CA LEU A 415 9.05 -10.44 -3.80
C LEU A 415 9.04 -9.01 -3.26
N VAL A 416 7.85 -8.42 -3.08
CA VAL A 416 7.67 -7.06 -2.55
C VAL A 416 7.90 -7.01 -1.03
N GLU A 417 7.40 -8.01 -0.29
CA GLU A 417 7.44 -7.98 1.18
C GLU A 417 8.74 -8.52 1.78
N LYS A 418 9.39 -9.49 1.12
CA LYS A 418 10.52 -10.25 1.68
C LYS A 418 11.78 -10.20 0.82
N GLY A 419 11.72 -9.59 -0.38
CA GLY A 419 12.86 -9.48 -1.28
C GLY A 419 13.21 -10.78 -2.02
N CYS A 420 14.31 -10.75 -2.78
CA CYS A 420 14.77 -11.86 -3.62
C CYS A 420 15.15 -13.10 -2.77
N SER A 421 15.72 -12.89 -1.58
CA SER A 421 16.10 -13.95 -0.64
C SER A 421 14.91 -14.65 0.00
N ALA A 422 13.68 -14.25 -0.30
CA ALA A 422 12.51 -15.07 0.04
C ALA A 422 12.59 -16.44 -0.65
N CYS A 423 12.93 -16.43 -1.94
CA CYS A 423 12.93 -17.60 -2.81
C CYS A 423 14.34 -18.04 -3.22
N HIS A 424 15.32 -17.13 -3.24
CA HIS A 424 16.69 -17.43 -3.65
C HIS A 424 17.66 -17.55 -2.46
N THR A 425 18.73 -18.32 -2.65
CA THR A 425 19.92 -18.35 -1.79
C THR A 425 21.06 -17.67 -2.56
N PRO A 426 21.36 -16.40 -2.28
CA PRO A 426 22.23 -15.58 -3.13
C PRO A 426 23.72 -15.96 -3.11
N HIS A 427 24.14 -16.91 -2.28
CA HIS A 427 25.52 -17.39 -2.22
C HIS A 427 25.70 -18.72 -2.95
N ARG A 428 24.92 -19.73 -2.56
CA ARG A 428 25.00 -21.08 -3.11
C ARG A 428 23.66 -21.78 -3.02
N SER A 429 23.28 -22.52 -4.06
CA SER A 429 22.14 -23.43 -4.01
C SER A 429 22.26 -24.57 -5.00
N GLU A 430 21.61 -25.68 -4.69
CA GLU A 430 21.44 -26.84 -5.56
C GLU A 430 20.39 -26.58 -6.67
N GLY A 431 19.52 -25.57 -6.51
CA GLY A 431 18.49 -25.22 -7.50
C GLY A 431 19.00 -24.36 -8.66
N LYS A 432 18.48 -24.62 -9.88
CA LYS A 432 18.72 -23.78 -11.07
C LYS A 432 18.30 -22.32 -10.76
N GLY A 433 19.18 -21.37 -11.08
CA GLY A 433 18.92 -19.95 -10.77
C GLY A 433 19.01 -19.60 -9.28
N LEU A 434 19.70 -20.40 -8.48
CA LEU A 434 19.93 -20.19 -7.04
C LEU A 434 18.66 -20.19 -6.18
N THR A 435 17.62 -20.92 -6.56
CA THR A 435 16.41 -21.04 -5.72
C THR A 435 16.66 -21.88 -4.48
N LYS A 436 16.01 -21.58 -3.35
CA LYS A 436 16.15 -22.34 -2.09
C LYS A 436 15.73 -23.81 -2.19
N ILE A 437 14.73 -24.06 -3.03
CA ILE A 437 14.13 -25.37 -3.27
C ILE A 437 13.98 -25.50 -4.79
N VAL A 438 14.11 -26.73 -5.30
CA VAL A 438 14.01 -27.02 -6.73
C VAL A 438 12.56 -27.19 -7.16
N GLY A 439 12.19 -26.60 -8.30
CA GLY A 439 10.91 -26.80 -8.97
C GLY A 439 9.69 -26.36 -8.14
N LYS A 440 8.57 -27.07 -8.33
CA LYS A 440 7.26 -26.74 -7.73
C LYS A 440 7.25 -26.69 -6.20
N GLU A 441 8.10 -27.48 -5.53
CA GLU A 441 8.13 -27.53 -4.06
C GLU A 441 8.53 -26.17 -3.45
N LEU A 442 9.27 -25.33 -4.19
CA LEU A 442 9.53 -23.94 -3.79
C LEU A 442 8.23 -23.16 -3.65
N CYS A 443 7.36 -23.22 -4.66
CA CYS A 443 6.07 -22.55 -4.65
C CYS A 443 5.17 -23.13 -3.56
N LEU A 444 5.10 -24.45 -3.47
CA LEU A 444 4.24 -25.17 -2.53
C LEU A 444 4.66 -25.02 -1.06
N SER A 445 5.93 -24.65 -0.79
CA SER A 445 6.39 -24.31 0.56
C SER A 445 5.66 -23.10 1.17
N CYS A 446 5.16 -22.20 0.32
CA CYS A 446 4.39 -21.01 0.72
C CYS A 446 2.91 -21.14 0.35
N HIS A 447 2.59 -21.81 -0.75
CA HIS A 447 1.22 -22.03 -1.21
C HIS A 447 0.65 -23.35 -0.68
N ALA A 448 0.55 -23.48 0.64
CA ALA A 448 0.06 -24.70 1.29
C ALA A 448 -1.37 -25.09 0.83
N GLU A 449 -2.25 -24.11 0.62
CA GLU A 449 -3.60 -24.36 0.09
C GLU A 449 -3.58 -24.86 -1.36
N LEU A 450 -2.61 -24.41 -2.17
CA LEU A 450 -2.41 -24.95 -3.52
C LEU A 450 -1.89 -26.38 -3.45
N LYS A 451 -0.98 -26.69 -2.52
CA LYS A 451 -0.48 -28.06 -2.30
C LYS A 451 -1.63 -29.03 -2.00
N LYS A 452 -2.57 -28.63 -1.14
CA LYS A 452 -3.81 -29.38 -0.88
C LYS A 452 -4.72 -29.45 -2.11
N THR A 453 -4.79 -28.38 -2.89
CA THR A 453 -5.62 -28.34 -4.11
C THR A 453 -5.10 -29.35 -5.14
N LEU A 454 -3.79 -29.46 -5.33
CA LEU A 454 -3.18 -30.38 -6.30
C LEU A 454 -3.38 -31.87 -5.99
N THR A 455 -3.83 -32.21 -4.77
CA THR A 455 -4.20 -33.58 -4.38
C THR A 455 -5.68 -33.90 -4.57
N LYS A 456 -6.46 -32.96 -5.11
CA LYS A 456 -7.88 -33.20 -5.45
C LYS A 456 -8.01 -34.27 -6.54
N LYS A 457 -9.21 -34.82 -6.66
CA LYS A 457 -9.50 -36.00 -7.49
C LYS A 457 -9.10 -35.85 -8.97
N TYR A 458 -9.24 -34.66 -9.54
CA TYR A 458 -8.90 -34.37 -10.95
C TYR A 458 -7.87 -33.23 -11.01
N PRO A 459 -6.59 -33.55 -10.84
CA PRO A 459 -5.54 -32.56 -10.97
C PRO A 459 -5.25 -32.23 -12.43
N HIS A 460 -4.91 -30.98 -12.70
CA HIS A 460 -4.48 -30.53 -14.02
C HIS A 460 -3.00 -30.89 -14.21
N PRO A 461 -2.63 -31.76 -15.16
CA PRO A 461 -1.26 -32.29 -15.25
C PRO A 461 -0.17 -31.22 -15.33
N PRO A 462 -0.29 -30.15 -16.15
CA PRO A 462 0.71 -29.08 -16.18
C PRO A 462 0.94 -28.41 -14.81
N ALA A 463 -0.11 -28.27 -14.00
CA ALA A 463 0.01 -27.67 -12.66
C ALA A 463 0.67 -28.60 -11.63
N GLN A 464 0.75 -29.91 -11.91
CA GLN A 464 1.47 -30.85 -11.08
C GLN A 464 2.97 -30.89 -11.37
N GLU A 465 3.43 -30.37 -12.50
CA GLU A 465 4.84 -30.46 -12.89
C GLU A 465 5.56 -29.12 -12.68
N ASP A 466 5.16 -28.08 -13.41
CA ASP A 466 5.78 -26.77 -13.38
C ASP A 466 4.77 -25.63 -13.29
N CYS A 467 4.97 -24.74 -12.32
CA CYS A 467 4.16 -23.54 -12.19
C CYS A 467 4.59 -22.43 -13.18
N GLY A 468 5.86 -22.44 -13.61
CA GLY A 468 6.48 -21.40 -14.43
C GLY A 468 5.97 -21.31 -15.87
N GLY A 469 5.51 -22.44 -16.42
CA GLY A 469 4.90 -22.48 -17.76
C GLY A 469 3.66 -21.58 -17.89
N CYS A 470 2.93 -21.38 -16.80
CA CYS A 470 1.71 -20.54 -16.78
C CYS A 470 1.89 -19.24 -15.99
N HIS A 471 2.73 -19.23 -14.95
CA HIS A 471 2.91 -18.09 -14.06
C HIS A 471 4.33 -17.52 -14.11
N ASN A 472 4.43 -16.18 -14.03
CA ASN A 472 5.70 -15.48 -13.86
C ASN A 472 5.90 -15.06 -12.39
N PRO A 473 6.79 -15.74 -11.62
CA PRO A 473 6.99 -15.47 -10.20
C PRO A 473 7.68 -14.13 -9.90
N HIS A 474 8.26 -13.46 -10.90
CA HIS A 474 8.89 -12.14 -10.74
C HIS A 474 7.92 -10.98 -11.00
N GLY A 475 6.86 -11.21 -11.78
CA GLY A 475 5.85 -10.21 -12.11
C GLY A 475 5.28 -10.38 -13.53
N SER A 476 4.05 -9.92 -13.75
CA SER A 476 3.39 -9.90 -15.06
C SER A 476 2.43 -8.73 -15.19
N ASN A 477 2.11 -8.35 -16.44
CA ASN A 477 1.04 -7.40 -16.74
C ASN A 477 -0.35 -8.06 -16.78
N ASN A 478 -0.42 -9.39 -16.65
CA ASN A 478 -1.67 -10.15 -16.58
C ASN A 478 -2.04 -10.49 -15.13
N ARG A 479 -3.34 -10.52 -14.84
CA ARG A 479 -3.88 -10.87 -13.51
C ARG A 479 -3.43 -12.27 -13.11
N ALA A 480 -3.26 -12.50 -11.80
CA ALA A 480 -2.75 -13.76 -11.23
C ALA A 480 -1.36 -14.17 -11.74
N LEU A 481 -0.55 -13.19 -12.17
CA LEU A 481 0.81 -13.38 -12.65
C LEU A 481 0.92 -14.31 -13.87
N LEU A 482 -0.13 -14.41 -14.69
CA LEU A 482 -0.08 -15.26 -15.87
C LEU A 482 0.96 -14.76 -16.88
N SER A 483 1.70 -15.67 -17.50
CA SER A 483 2.73 -15.34 -18.48
C SER A 483 2.15 -14.69 -19.75
N ASP A 484 0.88 -14.97 -20.08
CA ASP A 484 0.12 -14.35 -21.17
C ASP A 484 -1.38 -14.21 -20.82
N LYS A 485 -2.19 -13.64 -21.70
CA LYS A 485 -3.66 -13.57 -21.59
C LYS A 485 -4.24 -14.97 -21.47
N GLN A 486 -5.20 -15.15 -20.56
CA GLN A 486 -5.79 -16.46 -20.23
C GLN A 486 -6.26 -17.26 -21.45
N LYS A 487 -7.04 -16.65 -22.37
CA LYS A 487 -7.49 -17.33 -23.59
C LYS A 487 -6.33 -17.88 -24.41
N THR A 488 -5.36 -17.03 -24.72
CA THR A 488 -4.20 -17.40 -25.53
C THR A 488 -3.38 -18.48 -24.84
N LEU A 489 -3.12 -18.30 -23.54
CA LEU A 489 -2.34 -19.23 -22.73
C LEU A 489 -2.98 -20.62 -22.62
N CYS A 490 -4.30 -20.71 -22.39
CA CYS A 490 -4.97 -22.01 -22.29
C CYS A 490 -5.07 -22.71 -23.66
N LEU A 491 -5.26 -21.96 -24.74
CA LEU A 491 -5.41 -22.53 -26.09
C LEU A 491 -4.11 -23.05 -26.69
N THR A 492 -2.94 -22.76 -26.09
CA THR A 492 -1.67 -23.40 -26.50
C THR A 492 -1.72 -24.91 -26.33
N CYS A 493 -2.45 -25.40 -25.32
CA CYS A 493 -2.65 -26.83 -25.06
C CYS A 493 -4.08 -27.29 -25.35
N HIS A 494 -5.10 -26.44 -25.16
CA HIS A 494 -6.52 -26.76 -25.38
C HIS A 494 -7.04 -26.35 -26.78
N GLY A 495 -6.24 -26.51 -27.84
CA GLY A 495 -6.59 -26.09 -29.20
C GLY A 495 -7.90 -26.67 -29.75
N GLY A 496 -8.30 -27.87 -29.30
CA GLY A 496 -9.57 -28.50 -29.68
C GLY A 496 -10.83 -27.73 -29.25
N MET A 497 -10.72 -26.77 -28.33
CA MET A 497 -11.83 -25.90 -27.95
C MET A 497 -12.17 -24.83 -28.99
N THR A 498 -11.30 -24.58 -29.99
CA THR A 498 -11.50 -23.50 -30.97
C THR A 498 -12.85 -23.56 -31.70
N GLN A 499 -13.38 -24.76 -31.97
CA GLN A 499 -14.70 -24.94 -32.57
C GLN A 499 -15.86 -24.46 -31.69
N ALA A 500 -15.77 -24.59 -30.36
CA ALA A 500 -16.80 -24.11 -29.45
C ALA A 500 -16.90 -22.56 -29.47
N PHE A 501 -15.80 -21.87 -29.76
CA PHE A 501 -15.79 -20.42 -29.97
C PHE A 501 -16.39 -19.98 -31.31
N ALA A 502 -16.57 -20.90 -32.26
CA ALA A 502 -17.11 -20.64 -33.58
C ALA A 502 -18.62 -21.01 -33.71
N ALA A 503 -19.23 -21.54 -32.65
CA ALA A 503 -20.64 -21.89 -32.66
C ALA A 503 -21.54 -20.65 -32.76
N ALA A 504 -22.75 -20.81 -33.33
CA ALA A 504 -23.71 -19.70 -33.49
C ALA A 504 -24.17 -19.09 -32.15
N ASN A 505 -24.23 -19.90 -31.09
CA ASN A 505 -24.52 -19.45 -29.74
C ASN A 505 -23.38 -19.91 -28.84
N VAL A 506 -22.62 -18.97 -28.28
CA VAL A 506 -21.51 -19.24 -27.35
C VAL A 506 -21.83 -18.66 -25.99
N HIS A 507 -21.57 -19.43 -24.94
CA HIS A 507 -21.80 -18.99 -23.58
C HIS A 507 -20.88 -17.81 -23.23
N THR A 508 -21.42 -16.76 -22.61
CA THR A 508 -20.73 -15.47 -22.44
C THR A 508 -19.33 -15.54 -21.78
N PRO A 509 -19.10 -16.30 -20.69
CA PRO A 509 -17.75 -16.50 -20.13
C PRO A 509 -16.75 -17.09 -21.13
N VAL A 510 -17.21 -18.02 -21.98
CA VAL A 510 -16.39 -18.63 -23.03
C VAL A 510 -16.08 -17.61 -24.10
N ALA A 511 -17.07 -16.86 -24.60
CA ALA A 511 -16.86 -15.82 -25.61
C ALA A 511 -15.81 -14.78 -25.17
N ARG A 512 -15.74 -14.47 -23.87
CA ARG A 512 -14.74 -13.55 -23.28
C ARG A 512 -13.37 -14.18 -23.05
N GLY A 513 -13.26 -15.50 -23.09
CA GLY A 513 -12.02 -16.23 -22.78
C GLY A 513 -11.72 -16.36 -21.29
N ASP A 514 -12.75 -16.26 -20.43
CA ASP A 514 -12.65 -16.32 -18.97
C ASP A 514 -12.79 -17.77 -18.46
N CYS A 515 -11.90 -18.66 -18.89
CA CYS A 515 -11.98 -20.11 -18.63
C CYS A 515 -12.01 -20.45 -17.13
N THR A 516 -11.32 -19.66 -16.30
CA THR A 516 -11.21 -19.94 -14.85
C THR A 516 -12.44 -19.54 -14.05
N GLY A 517 -13.45 -18.94 -14.69
CA GLY A 517 -14.74 -18.73 -14.05
C GLY A 517 -15.48 -20.04 -13.77
N CYS A 518 -15.24 -21.05 -14.62
CA CYS A 518 -15.88 -22.36 -14.51
C CYS A 518 -14.90 -23.48 -14.21
N HIS A 519 -13.69 -23.43 -14.77
CA HIS A 519 -12.66 -24.45 -14.57
C HIS A 519 -11.63 -24.03 -13.53
N ASN A 520 -11.12 -24.98 -12.76
CA ASN A 520 -9.96 -24.80 -11.93
C ASN A 520 -8.72 -25.26 -12.71
N PRO A 521 -7.80 -24.35 -13.08
CA PRO A 521 -6.64 -24.66 -13.91
C PRO A 521 -5.53 -25.39 -13.16
N HIS A 522 -5.72 -25.70 -11.87
CA HIS A 522 -4.75 -26.42 -11.06
C HIS A 522 -5.22 -27.83 -10.72
N ALA A 523 -6.40 -27.93 -10.12
CA ALA A 523 -7.02 -29.20 -9.77
C ALA A 523 -8.43 -28.97 -9.23
N ALA A 524 -9.31 -29.94 -9.43
CA ALA A 524 -10.67 -29.89 -8.91
C ALA A 524 -11.16 -31.26 -8.44
N ASP A 525 -12.18 -31.28 -7.59
CA ASP A 525 -12.82 -32.53 -7.13
C ASP A 525 -13.82 -33.07 -8.14
N PHE A 526 -14.15 -32.26 -9.15
CA PHE A 526 -15.16 -32.52 -10.15
C PHE A 526 -14.52 -32.79 -11.50
N GLU A 527 -15.10 -33.74 -12.23
CA GLU A 527 -14.63 -34.18 -13.53
C GLU A 527 -14.47 -33.00 -14.50
N LYS A 528 -13.50 -33.09 -15.43
CA LYS A 528 -13.15 -32.01 -16.38
C LYS A 528 -12.65 -30.72 -15.71
N GLY A 529 -12.18 -30.82 -14.46
CA GLY A 529 -11.57 -29.73 -13.72
C GLY A 529 -12.56 -28.62 -13.37
N LEU A 530 -13.83 -28.94 -13.13
CA LEU A 530 -14.84 -27.93 -12.78
C LEU A 530 -14.62 -27.39 -11.37
N SER A 531 -14.74 -26.07 -11.17
CA SER A 531 -14.48 -25.43 -9.88
C SER A 531 -15.51 -25.75 -8.79
N ALA A 532 -16.71 -26.19 -9.18
CA ALA A 532 -17.78 -26.62 -8.28
C ALA A 532 -18.63 -27.70 -8.96
N ALA A 533 -19.43 -28.42 -8.17
CA ALA A 533 -20.35 -29.43 -8.66
C ALA A 533 -21.45 -28.81 -9.54
N GLY A 534 -21.69 -29.39 -10.72
CA GLY A 534 -22.83 -29.15 -11.61
C GLY A 534 -23.62 -27.85 -11.37
N THR A 535 -24.79 -27.97 -10.75
CA THR A 535 -25.72 -26.84 -10.48
C THR A 535 -25.13 -25.72 -9.66
N VAL A 536 -24.32 -26.03 -8.64
CA VAL A 536 -23.69 -25.02 -7.79
C VAL A 536 -22.76 -24.13 -8.61
N LEU A 537 -22.05 -24.72 -9.58
CA LEU A 537 -21.22 -23.95 -10.50
C LEU A 537 -22.05 -22.98 -11.35
N CYS A 538 -23.15 -23.47 -11.92
CA CYS A 538 -24.04 -22.64 -12.73
C CYS A 538 -24.67 -21.51 -11.90
N TYR A 539 -25.18 -21.81 -10.71
CA TYR A 539 -25.85 -20.83 -9.84
C TYR A 539 -24.90 -19.79 -9.23
N SER A 540 -23.58 -20.04 -9.22
CA SER A 540 -22.61 -19.00 -8.86
C SER A 540 -22.76 -17.72 -9.70
N CYS A 541 -23.22 -17.86 -10.95
CA CYS A 541 -23.52 -16.77 -11.87
C CYS A 541 -25.03 -16.63 -12.13
N HIS A 542 -25.78 -17.73 -12.21
CA HIS A 542 -27.23 -17.75 -12.47
C HIS A 542 -28.07 -17.72 -11.16
N LYS A 543 -27.73 -16.81 -10.24
CA LYS A 543 -28.34 -16.75 -8.90
C LYS A 543 -29.85 -16.54 -8.90
N GLU A 544 -30.38 -15.81 -9.88
CA GLU A 544 -31.83 -15.60 -9.98
C GLU A 544 -32.58 -16.88 -10.35
N GLU A 545 -31.96 -17.76 -11.16
CA GLU A 545 -32.55 -19.06 -11.48
C GLU A 545 -32.50 -20.00 -10.27
N GLU A 546 -31.46 -19.92 -9.43
CA GLU A 546 -31.39 -20.68 -8.18
C GLU A 546 -32.59 -20.40 -7.26
N LYS A 547 -33.02 -19.14 -7.16
CA LYS A 547 -34.23 -18.78 -6.39
C LYS A 547 -35.49 -19.32 -7.05
N ARG A 548 -35.61 -19.13 -8.36
CA ARG A 548 -36.78 -19.58 -9.13
C ARG A 548 -36.98 -21.10 -9.07
N PHE A 549 -35.90 -21.88 -9.03
CA PHE A 549 -35.97 -23.34 -8.96
C PHE A 549 -36.14 -23.88 -7.52
N LYS A 550 -36.39 -23.01 -6.53
CA LYS A 550 -36.81 -23.38 -5.17
C LYS A 550 -38.32 -23.23 -4.94
N GLU A 551 -39.04 -22.64 -5.89
CA GLU A 551 -40.45 -22.30 -5.76
C GLU A 551 -41.31 -22.99 -6.83
N GLY A 552 -42.52 -23.42 -6.45
CA GLY A 552 -43.47 -24.08 -7.35
C GLY A 552 -43.12 -25.53 -7.68
N THR A 553 -43.65 -26.03 -8.79
CA THR A 553 -43.36 -27.35 -9.35
C THR A 553 -42.13 -27.24 -10.25
N VAL A 554 -41.06 -27.96 -9.88
CA VAL A 554 -39.78 -27.99 -10.62
C VAL A 554 -39.74 -29.25 -11.48
N HIS A 555 -39.32 -29.11 -12.73
CA HIS A 555 -39.17 -30.22 -13.65
C HIS A 555 -38.02 -31.14 -13.21
N SER A 556 -38.26 -32.45 -13.22
CA SER A 556 -37.35 -33.46 -12.64
C SER A 556 -35.87 -33.33 -13.07
N PRO A 557 -35.52 -33.11 -14.36
CA PRO A 557 -34.12 -32.92 -14.74
C PRO A 557 -33.44 -31.71 -14.06
N VAL A 558 -34.19 -30.64 -13.80
CA VAL A 558 -33.69 -29.43 -13.11
C VAL A 558 -33.58 -29.69 -11.61
N GLN A 559 -34.58 -30.36 -11.02
CA GLN A 559 -34.55 -30.77 -9.62
C GLN A 559 -33.35 -31.69 -9.30
N LEU A 560 -33.01 -32.59 -10.22
CA LEU A 560 -31.84 -33.47 -10.15
C LEU A 560 -30.52 -32.77 -10.53
N GLY A 561 -30.57 -31.49 -10.91
CA GLY A 561 -29.41 -30.69 -11.27
C GLY A 561 -28.71 -31.08 -12.57
N LYS A 562 -29.41 -31.76 -13.48
CA LYS A 562 -28.89 -32.24 -14.76
C LYS A 562 -29.09 -31.22 -15.89
N CYS A 563 -28.62 -29.99 -15.69
CA CYS A 563 -28.79 -28.89 -16.65
C CYS A 563 -28.19 -29.22 -18.04
N ASN A 564 -27.10 -29.97 -18.06
CA ASN A 564 -26.36 -30.32 -19.27
C ASN A 564 -26.99 -31.43 -20.13
N VAL A 565 -28.08 -32.05 -19.67
CA VAL A 565 -28.88 -32.97 -20.50
C VAL A 565 -29.59 -32.20 -21.60
N CYS A 566 -29.92 -30.94 -21.32
CA CYS A 566 -30.61 -30.04 -22.22
C CYS A 566 -29.71 -28.92 -22.74
N HIS A 567 -28.77 -28.43 -21.93
CA HIS A 567 -27.92 -27.27 -22.26
C HIS A 567 -26.44 -27.61 -22.52
N ASP A 568 -25.83 -26.97 -23.52
CA ASP A 568 -24.38 -26.95 -23.72
C ASP A 568 -23.76 -25.75 -22.97
N PRO A 569 -22.85 -25.97 -22.01
CA PRO A 569 -22.25 -24.87 -21.22
C PRO A 569 -21.20 -24.05 -21.98
N HIS A 570 -20.80 -24.45 -23.19
CA HIS A 570 -19.80 -23.77 -24.00
C HIS A 570 -20.41 -23.13 -25.24
N GLY A 571 -20.98 -23.92 -26.14
CA GLY A 571 -21.41 -23.45 -27.46
C GLY A 571 -22.22 -24.47 -28.25
N THR A 572 -23.31 -24.02 -28.89
CA THR A 572 -24.20 -24.86 -29.72
C THR A 572 -24.85 -24.07 -30.84
N ALA A 573 -25.30 -24.77 -31.88
CA ALA A 573 -26.07 -24.18 -32.97
C ALA A 573 -27.49 -23.77 -32.55
N ASN A 574 -28.06 -24.37 -31.49
CA ASN A 574 -29.45 -24.13 -31.11
C ASN A 574 -29.60 -22.96 -30.12
N PRO A 575 -30.66 -22.13 -30.25
CA PRO A 575 -30.94 -21.04 -29.31
C PRO A 575 -31.14 -21.53 -27.86
N GLY A 576 -30.82 -20.67 -26.90
CA GLY A 576 -30.96 -21.00 -25.47
C GLY A 576 -29.95 -22.05 -24.99
N MET A 577 -28.83 -22.18 -25.70
CA MET A 577 -27.78 -23.16 -25.44
C MET A 577 -28.28 -24.61 -25.49
N LEU A 578 -29.31 -24.94 -26.28
CA LEU A 578 -29.86 -26.29 -26.29
C LEU A 578 -28.98 -27.28 -27.07
N VAL A 579 -28.90 -28.51 -26.58
CA VAL A 579 -28.19 -29.60 -27.28
C VAL A 579 -28.94 -30.09 -28.52
N LYS A 580 -30.27 -29.92 -28.56
CA LYS A 580 -31.18 -30.29 -29.67
C LYS A 580 -32.41 -29.36 -29.74
N PRO A 581 -33.17 -29.33 -30.85
CA PRO A 581 -34.47 -28.65 -30.93
C PRO A 581 -35.47 -29.17 -29.88
N VAL A 582 -36.39 -28.30 -29.43
CA VAL A 582 -37.25 -28.55 -28.24
C VAL A 582 -38.07 -29.85 -28.32
N GLY A 583 -38.83 -30.07 -29.40
CA GLY A 583 -39.70 -31.23 -29.53
C GLY A 583 -38.95 -32.57 -29.56
N GLU A 584 -37.82 -32.61 -30.28
CA GLU A 584 -36.91 -33.76 -30.28
C GLU A 584 -36.28 -33.97 -28.90
N LEU A 585 -35.82 -32.90 -28.26
CA LEU A 585 -35.19 -32.94 -26.95
C LEU A 585 -36.14 -33.53 -25.89
N CYS A 586 -37.39 -33.05 -25.84
CA CYS A 586 -38.39 -33.54 -24.90
C CYS A 586 -38.80 -34.99 -25.19
N SER A 587 -38.90 -35.38 -26.48
CA SER A 587 -39.30 -36.74 -26.87
C SER A 587 -38.33 -37.85 -26.46
N ARG A 588 -37.08 -37.49 -26.09
CA ARG A 588 -36.10 -38.43 -25.54
C ARG A 588 -36.48 -38.95 -24.15
N CYS A 589 -37.34 -38.25 -23.44
CA CYS A 589 -37.80 -38.61 -22.10
C CYS A 589 -39.33 -38.75 -22.01
N HIS A 590 -40.09 -38.02 -22.83
CA HIS A 590 -41.55 -38.07 -22.83
C HIS A 590 -42.08 -38.91 -24.00
N ASN A 591 -42.77 -40.01 -23.69
CA ASN A 591 -43.45 -40.83 -24.70
C ASN A 591 -44.74 -40.14 -25.18
N LEU A 592 -44.68 -39.53 -26.36
CA LEU A 592 -45.78 -38.77 -26.96
C LEU A 592 -46.98 -39.64 -27.38
N ALA A 593 -46.78 -40.95 -27.58
CA ALA A 593 -47.85 -41.88 -27.97
C ALA A 593 -48.65 -42.41 -26.76
N LYS A 594 -48.25 -42.09 -25.53
CA LYS A 594 -48.93 -42.57 -24.33
C LYS A 594 -50.32 -41.92 -24.22
N GLU A 595 -51.36 -42.73 -24.13
CA GLU A 595 -52.77 -42.29 -24.14
C GLU A 595 -53.08 -41.20 -23.12
N GLN A 596 -52.57 -41.34 -21.89
CA GLN A 596 -52.74 -40.35 -20.83
C GLN A 596 -52.14 -38.97 -21.19
N LEU A 597 -51.02 -38.95 -21.92
CA LEU A 597 -50.42 -37.70 -22.41
C LEU A 597 -51.16 -37.16 -23.63
N SER A 598 -51.53 -38.05 -24.56
CA SER A 598 -52.24 -37.69 -25.80
C SER A 598 -53.61 -37.06 -25.50
N SER A 599 -54.39 -37.68 -24.62
CA SER A 599 -55.71 -37.19 -24.20
C SER A 599 -55.62 -35.88 -23.40
N ALA A 600 -54.60 -35.73 -22.55
CA ALA A 600 -54.37 -34.49 -21.80
C ALA A 600 -54.01 -33.29 -22.71
N HIS A 601 -53.46 -33.55 -23.89
CA HIS A 601 -53.11 -32.53 -24.89
C HIS A 601 -54.05 -32.53 -26.10
N LYS A 602 -55.22 -33.21 -26.02
CA LYS A 602 -56.20 -33.31 -27.10
C LYS A 602 -55.59 -33.72 -28.46
N ASN A 603 -54.60 -34.63 -28.43
CA ASN A 603 -53.85 -35.11 -29.60
C ASN A 603 -53.04 -34.03 -30.36
N LEU A 604 -52.66 -32.92 -29.70
CA LEU A 604 -51.88 -31.81 -30.29
C LEU A 604 -50.35 -31.93 -30.08
N ALA A 605 -49.87 -32.88 -29.26
CA ALA A 605 -48.46 -33.04 -28.93
C ALA A 605 -47.71 -33.92 -29.96
N SER A 606 -46.64 -33.42 -30.57
CA SER A 606 -45.82 -34.13 -31.57
C SER A 606 -44.33 -33.82 -31.44
N LYS A 607 -43.45 -34.56 -32.13
CA LYS A 607 -41.99 -34.27 -32.18
C LYS A 607 -41.65 -32.92 -32.81
N LYS A 608 -42.56 -32.37 -33.64
CA LYS A 608 -42.43 -31.03 -34.23
C LYS A 608 -43.00 -29.93 -33.33
N SER A 609 -43.74 -30.31 -32.28
CA SER A 609 -44.35 -29.35 -31.36
C SER A 609 -43.28 -28.70 -30.48
N ASN A 610 -43.39 -27.39 -30.28
CA ASN A 610 -42.55 -26.67 -29.34
C ASN A 610 -43.22 -26.65 -27.96
N CYS A 611 -42.93 -27.65 -27.14
CA CYS A 611 -43.54 -27.81 -25.81
C CYS A 611 -43.34 -26.59 -24.90
N ALA A 612 -42.24 -25.85 -25.08
CA ALA A 612 -41.89 -24.67 -24.29
C ALA A 612 -42.73 -23.41 -24.62
N THR A 613 -43.64 -23.50 -25.60
CA THR A 613 -44.63 -22.45 -25.87
C THR A 613 -45.67 -22.38 -24.75
N CYS A 614 -46.17 -23.51 -24.28
CA CYS A 614 -47.17 -23.55 -23.21
C CYS A 614 -46.57 -23.96 -21.86
N HIS A 615 -45.50 -24.75 -21.86
CA HIS A 615 -44.85 -25.21 -20.64
C HIS A 615 -43.62 -24.37 -20.29
N ASP A 616 -43.38 -24.23 -18.99
CA ASP A 616 -42.06 -23.89 -18.49
C ASP A 616 -41.28 -25.19 -18.27
N PRO A 617 -40.28 -25.50 -19.12
CA PRO A 617 -39.56 -26.77 -19.04
C PRO A 617 -38.63 -26.85 -17.83
N HIS A 618 -38.54 -25.80 -17.00
CA HIS A 618 -37.69 -25.78 -15.81
C HIS A 618 -38.51 -25.80 -14.51
N ALA A 619 -39.36 -24.80 -14.31
CA ALA A 619 -40.18 -24.69 -13.10
C ALA A 619 -41.37 -23.74 -13.33
N SER A 620 -42.51 -24.09 -12.75
CA SER A 620 -43.70 -23.24 -12.76
C SER A 620 -44.48 -23.35 -11.45
N THR A 621 -45.20 -22.29 -11.09
CA THR A 621 -46.20 -22.33 -10.01
C THR A 621 -47.41 -23.21 -10.34
N ASN A 622 -47.62 -23.57 -11.61
CA ASN A 622 -48.66 -24.51 -12.02
C ASN A 622 -48.18 -25.96 -11.88
N LYS A 623 -48.99 -26.82 -11.24
CA LYS A 623 -48.70 -28.25 -11.00
C LYS A 623 -48.42 -29.06 -12.27
N LYS A 624 -48.91 -28.63 -13.44
CA LYS A 624 -48.69 -29.26 -14.75
C LYS A 624 -47.54 -28.63 -15.55
N LEU A 625 -46.70 -27.82 -14.91
CA LEU A 625 -45.62 -27.05 -15.55
C LEU A 625 -46.08 -26.11 -16.67
N LEU A 626 -47.37 -25.78 -16.75
CA LEU A 626 -47.85 -24.71 -17.64
C LEU A 626 -47.26 -23.38 -17.18
N LYS A 627 -47.00 -22.44 -18.10
CA LYS A 627 -46.53 -21.12 -17.71
C LYS A 627 -47.49 -20.44 -16.71
N SER A 628 -46.93 -19.61 -15.83
CA SER A 628 -47.59 -19.19 -14.58
C SER A 628 -48.81 -18.27 -14.77
N LYS A 629 -48.91 -17.53 -15.88
CA LYS A 629 -50.06 -16.71 -16.22
C LYS A 629 -50.84 -17.43 -17.29
N VAL A 630 -52.04 -17.88 -16.94
CA VAL A 630 -52.95 -18.61 -17.83
C VAL A 630 -54.13 -17.70 -18.12
N HIS A 631 -54.51 -17.59 -19.39
CA HIS A 631 -55.68 -16.83 -19.80
C HIS A 631 -56.96 -17.56 -19.35
N GLU A 632 -57.94 -16.85 -18.80
CA GLU A 632 -59.14 -17.44 -18.20
C GLU A 632 -59.92 -18.37 -19.16
N PRO A 633 -60.20 -17.99 -20.42
CA PRO A 633 -60.85 -18.89 -21.39
C PRO A 633 -60.11 -20.21 -21.63
N PHE A 634 -58.78 -20.19 -21.60
CA PHE A 634 -57.96 -21.39 -21.76
C PHE A 634 -57.92 -22.23 -20.48
N LYS A 635 -57.90 -21.57 -19.31
CA LYS A 635 -57.95 -22.23 -17.99
C LYS A 635 -59.24 -23.04 -17.82
N ASP A 636 -60.36 -22.51 -18.31
CA ASP A 636 -61.69 -23.11 -18.17
C ASP A 636 -62.01 -24.15 -19.26
N GLY A 637 -61.09 -24.39 -20.20
CA GLY A 637 -61.27 -25.35 -21.29
C GLY A 637 -62.22 -24.87 -22.39
N GLY A 638 -62.50 -23.56 -22.46
CA GLY A 638 -63.36 -22.91 -23.43
C GLY A 638 -62.72 -22.78 -24.82
N CYS A 639 -62.08 -23.83 -25.34
CA CYS A 639 -61.37 -23.79 -26.62
C CYS A 639 -62.29 -23.36 -27.78
N ALA A 640 -63.56 -23.75 -27.73
CA ALA A 640 -64.57 -23.43 -28.73
C ALA A 640 -64.94 -21.94 -28.79
N ALA A 641 -64.56 -21.12 -27.80
CA ALA A 641 -64.77 -19.67 -27.81
C ALA A 641 -63.80 -18.94 -28.75
N CYS A 642 -62.73 -19.61 -29.19
CA CYS A 642 -61.72 -19.03 -30.08
C CYS A 642 -61.40 -19.94 -31.28
N HIS A 643 -61.57 -21.26 -31.12
CA HIS A 643 -61.23 -22.26 -32.13
C HIS A 643 -62.46 -22.98 -32.68
N ALA A 644 -62.47 -23.18 -34.00
CA ALA A 644 -63.42 -24.07 -34.66
C ALA A 644 -62.98 -25.54 -34.55
N PRO A 645 -63.90 -26.52 -34.57
CA PRO A 645 -63.57 -27.94 -34.58
C PRO A 645 -62.69 -28.30 -35.80
N SER A 646 -61.65 -29.11 -35.58
CA SER A 646 -60.73 -29.57 -36.62
C SER A 646 -60.51 -31.07 -36.51
N GLY A 647 -60.61 -31.79 -37.64
CA GLY A 647 -60.52 -33.25 -37.71
C GLY A 647 -59.10 -33.81 -37.89
N ALA A 648 -58.08 -32.96 -38.08
CA ALA A 648 -56.71 -33.39 -38.31
C ALA A 648 -55.83 -33.17 -37.06
N ALA A 649 -55.07 -34.20 -36.66
CA ALA A 649 -54.17 -34.14 -35.51
C ALA A 649 -53.13 -33.00 -35.66
N GLY A 650 -53.15 -32.05 -34.73
CA GLY A 650 -52.25 -30.89 -34.74
C GLY A 650 -52.73 -29.67 -35.53
N ALA A 651 -53.88 -29.72 -36.21
CA ALA A 651 -54.45 -28.59 -36.94
C ALA A 651 -55.50 -27.84 -36.10
N VAL A 652 -55.37 -26.52 -35.98
CA VAL A 652 -56.29 -25.66 -35.21
C VAL A 652 -56.78 -24.52 -36.11
N ILE A 653 -58.09 -24.25 -36.11
CA ILE A 653 -58.75 -23.21 -36.92
C ILE A 653 -59.31 -22.15 -35.96
N LEU A 654 -59.17 -20.86 -36.28
CA LEU A 654 -59.75 -19.76 -35.49
C LEU A 654 -61.18 -19.44 -35.97
N LEU A 655 -62.08 -19.04 -35.07
CA LEU A 655 -63.46 -18.66 -35.40
C LEU A 655 -63.54 -17.44 -36.33
N VAL A 656 -62.68 -16.45 -36.08
CA VAL A 656 -62.56 -15.23 -36.87
C VAL A 656 -61.08 -14.93 -37.12
N PRO A 657 -60.74 -14.09 -38.11
CA PRO A 657 -59.36 -13.67 -38.34
C PRO A 657 -58.71 -13.13 -37.06
N LYS A 658 -57.43 -13.48 -36.85
CA LYS A 658 -56.68 -13.21 -35.61
C LYS A 658 -56.69 -11.72 -35.21
N GLU A 659 -56.80 -10.81 -36.17
CA GLU A 659 -56.77 -9.37 -35.99
C GLU A 659 -58.04 -8.82 -35.34
N LYS A 660 -59.14 -9.58 -35.41
CA LYS A 660 -60.46 -9.21 -34.86
C LYS A 660 -60.78 -10.00 -33.60
N LEU A 661 -60.31 -11.25 -33.51
CA LEU A 661 -60.67 -12.19 -32.45
C LEU A 661 -60.51 -11.62 -31.03
N CYS A 662 -59.41 -10.91 -30.75
CA CYS A 662 -59.17 -10.35 -29.41
C CYS A 662 -60.15 -9.22 -29.05
N PHE A 663 -60.65 -8.48 -30.03
CA PHE A 663 -61.54 -7.34 -29.82
C PHE A 663 -63.02 -7.73 -29.66
N GLU A 664 -63.36 -9.01 -29.84
CA GLU A 664 -64.68 -9.55 -29.46
C GLU A 664 -64.90 -9.44 -27.94
N CYS A 665 -63.81 -9.39 -27.15
CA CYS A 665 -63.87 -9.28 -25.69
C CYS A 665 -63.06 -8.10 -25.10
N HIS A 666 -62.06 -7.56 -25.80
CA HIS A 666 -61.22 -6.45 -25.29
C HIS A 666 -61.53 -5.11 -26.01
N ASP A 667 -61.79 -4.02 -25.28
CA ASP A 667 -62.04 -2.71 -25.89
C ASP A 667 -60.74 -2.09 -26.42
N LYS A 668 -60.76 -1.68 -27.69
CA LYS A 668 -59.66 -1.03 -28.40
C LYS A 668 -59.27 0.32 -27.77
N LYS A 669 -60.22 1.06 -27.17
CA LYS A 669 -59.98 2.37 -26.55
C LYS A 669 -59.12 2.29 -25.29
N ASP A 670 -59.16 1.17 -24.59
CA ASP A 670 -58.36 0.94 -23.37
C ASP A 670 -56.89 0.66 -23.68
N ILE A 671 -56.60 0.21 -24.91
CA ILE A 671 -55.28 -0.23 -25.35
C ILE A 671 -54.58 0.86 -26.18
N ILE A 672 -55.32 1.56 -27.04
CA ILE A 672 -54.80 2.61 -27.92
C ILE A 672 -55.24 3.98 -27.39
N LYS A 673 -54.33 4.65 -26.67
CA LYS A 673 -54.59 5.92 -25.97
C LYS A 673 -54.03 7.16 -26.68
N ALA A 674 -53.22 6.97 -27.72
CA ALA A 674 -52.52 8.07 -28.39
C ALA A 674 -52.38 7.83 -29.91
N ALA A 675 -52.06 8.91 -30.64
CA ALA A 675 -52.06 8.95 -32.09
C ALA A 675 -50.97 8.07 -32.76
N VAL A 676 -49.78 7.95 -32.16
CA VAL A 676 -48.72 7.08 -32.70
C VAL A 676 -48.91 5.68 -32.12
N VAL A 677 -49.47 4.79 -32.93
CA VAL A 677 -49.72 3.39 -32.55
C VAL A 677 -48.57 2.50 -33.03
N HIS A 678 -48.13 1.58 -32.18
CA HIS A 678 -47.11 0.62 -32.52
C HIS A 678 -47.59 -0.31 -33.65
N ALA A 679 -46.74 -0.59 -34.65
CA ALA A 679 -47.16 -1.27 -35.88
C ALA A 679 -47.85 -2.64 -35.64
N PRO A 680 -47.35 -3.55 -34.78
CA PRO A 680 -48.02 -4.80 -34.48
C PRO A 680 -49.42 -4.61 -33.86
N VAL A 681 -49.59 -3.57 -33.03
CA VAL A 681 -50.89 -3.22 -32.44
C VAL A 681 -51.84 -2.64 -33.49
N LYS A 682 -51.32 -1.81 -34.41
CA LYS A 682 -52.09 -1.23 -35.51
C LYS A 682 -52.61 -2.30 -36.47
N SER A 683 -51.83 -3.35 -36.73
CA SER A 683 -52.21 -4.48 -37.59
C SER A 683 -53.03 -5.56 -36.89
N GLY A 684 -53.33 -5.42 -35.59
CA GLY A 684 -54.04 -6.44 -34.82
C GLY A 684 -53.22 -7.71 -34.52
N ASP A 685 -51.89 -7.64 -34.63
CA ASP A 685 -50.99 -8.77 -34.39
C ASP A 685 -50.64 -8.90 -32.89
N CYS A 686 -51.67 -9.06 -32.06
CA CYS A 686 -51.55 -9.13 -30.60
C CYS A 686 -50.69 -10.33 -30.15
N VAL A 687 -50.81 -11.44 -30.87
CA VAL A 687 -50.20 -12.74 -30.49
C VAL A 687 -48.69 -12.82 -30.74
N SER A 688 -48.10 -11.83 -31.41
CA SER A 688 -46.64 -11.71 -31.54
C SER A 688 -45.97 -11.35 -30.21
N CYS A 689 -46.69 -10.63 -29.36
CA CYS A 689 -46.20 -10.14 -28.07
C CYS A 689 -46.94 -10.80 -26.90
N HIS A 690 -48.19 -11.21 -27.09
CA HIS A 690 -49.01 -11.87 -26.09
C HIS A 690 -49.25 -13.34 -26.43
N ASP A 691 -49.26 -14.22 -25.43
CA ASP A 691 -49.71 -15.59 -25.58
C ASP A 691 -51.15 -15.67 -25.08
N PRO A 692 -52.16 -15.87 -25.96
CA PRO A 692 -53.56 -15.90 -25.55
C PRO A 692 -53.93 -17.15 -24.73
N HIS A 693 -53.01 -18.10 -24.55
CA HIS A 693 -53.23 -19.30 -23.74
C HIS A 693 -52.51 -19.20 -22.40
N ALA A 694 -51.17 -19.11 -22.44
CA ALA A 694 -50.37 -19.07 -21.23
C ALA A 694 -48.98 -18.45 -21.46
N ALA A 695 -48.57 -17.56 -20.54
CA ALA A 695 -47.28 -16.89 -20.60
C ALA A 695 -46.60 -16.84 -19.23
N SER A 696 -45.27 -16.70 -19.22
CA SER A 696 -44.49 -16.61 -17.96
C SER A 696 -44.40 -15.19 -17.44
N ALA A 697 -44.76 -14.18 -18.24
CA ALA A 697 -44.72 -12.78 -17.89
C ALA A 697 -46.12 -12.21 -17.68
N ASP A 698 -46.23 -11.16 -16.85
CA ASP A 698 -47.49 -10.50 -16.55
C ASP A 698 -48.18 -10.00 -17.83
N LYS A 699 -49.52 -9.91 -17.77
CA LYS A 699 -50.36 -9.54 -18.92
C LYS A 699 -50.15 -10.46 -20.13
N LEU A 700 -49.80 -11.72 -19.86
CA LEU A 700 -49.64 -12.78 -20.86
C LEU A 700 -48.56 -12.50 -21.92
N LEU A 701 -47.48 -11.80 -21.58
CA LEU A 701 -46.41 -11.52 -22.55
C LEU A 701 -45.57 -12.77 -22.86
N VAL A 702 -45.28 -13.02 -24.14
CA VAL A 702 -44.50 -14.20 -24.60
C VAL A 702 -43.06 -14.22 -24.05
N LYS A 703 -42.53 -13.05 -23.67
CA LYS A 703 -41.23 -12.83 -23.00
C LYS A 703 -41.34 -11.67 -22.01
N LYS A 704 -40.43 -11.62 -21.03
CA LYS A 704 -40.35 -10.55 -20.02
C LYS A 704 -39.37 -9.44 -20.43
N GLY A 705 -39.74 -8.18 -20.16
CA GLY A 705 -38.86 -7.01 -20.32
C GLY A 705 -38.34 -6.82 -21.74
N ALA A 706 -37.10 -6.33 -21.89
CA ALA A 706 -36.47 -6.08 -23.18
C ALA A 706 -36.45 -7.27 -24.15
N LYS A 707 -36.38 -8.52 -23.64
CA LYS A 707 -36.37 -9.74 -24.46
C LYS A 707 -37.61 -9.91 -25.33
N LEU A 708 -38.73 -9.30 -24.95
CA LEU A 708 -39.95 -9.25 -25.75
C LEU A 708 -39.76 -8.41 -27.01
N CYS A 709 -39.20 -7.21 -26.84
CA CYS A 709 -39.01 -6.27 -27.92
C CYS A 709 -38.05 -6.82 -28.99
N PHE A 710 -36.99 -7.51 -28.56
CA PHE A 710 -35.97 -8.07 -29.46
C PHE A 710 -36.42 -9.27 -30.31
N ILE A 711 -37.63 -9.80 -30.10
CA ILE A 711 -38.19 -10.81 -31.00
C ILE A 711 -38.33 -10.24 -32.41
N CYS A 712 -38.80 -9.00 -32.51
CA CYS A 712 -38.98 -8.30 -33.79
C CYS A 712 -37.88 -7.25 -34.02
N HIS A 713 -37.41 -6.59 -32.97
CA HIS A 713 -36.26 -5.66 -33.05
C HIS A 713 -34.93 -6.41 -32.95
N SER A 714 -34.75 -7.43 -33.78
CA SER A 714 -33.55 -8.27 -33.80
C SER A 714 -32.31 -7.49 -34.24
N ASP A 715 -32.50 -6.43 -35.04
CA ASP A 715 -31.49 -5.43 -35.40
C ASP A 715 -30.93 -4.64 -34.20
N LYS A 716 -31.56 -4.81 -33.03
CA LYS A 716 -31.20 -4.21 -31.75
C LYS A 716 -30.83 -5.25 -30.69
N ALA A 717 -30.77 -6.53 -31.04
CA ALA A 717 -30.46 -7.62 -30.11
C ALA A 717 -29.03 -7.56 -29.56
N ASP A 718 -28.14 -6.78 -30.18
CA ASP A 718 -26.78 -6.51 -29.70
C ASP A 718 -26.74 -5.56 -28.51
N ILE A 719 -27.81 -4.77 -28.27
CA ILE A 719 -27.88 -3.76 -27.20
C ILE A 719 -27.44 -4.31 -25.83
N PRO A 720 -27.95 -5.46 -25.34
CA PRO A 720 -27.56 -6.00 -24.04
C PRO A 720 -26.09 -6.40 -23.95
N GLU A 721 -25.41 -6.61 -25.09
CA GLU A 721 -24.02 -7.01 -25.17
C GLU A 721 -23.06 -5.80 -25.24
N ARG A 722 -23.57 -4.60 -25.54
CA ARG A 722 -22.76 -3.38 -25.64
C ARG A 722 -22.10 -3.07 -24.31
N ARG A 723 -20.79 -2.76 -24.34
CA ARG A 723 -19.99 -2.60 -23.13
C ARG A 723 -20.46 -1.46 -22.22
N PHE A 724 -20.99 -0.39 -22.81
CA PHE A 724 -21.46 0.78 -22.08
C PHE A 724 -22.92 1.05 -22.45
N GLN A 725 -23.80 0.93 -21.47
CA GLN A 725 -25.24 1.11 -21.64
C GLN A 725 -25.78 2.11 -20.63
N HIS A 726 -26.88 2.78 -20.96
CA HIS A 726 -27.64 3.52 -19.97
C HIS A 726 -28.28 2.55 -18.97
N LYS A 727 -28.33 2.95 -17.69
CA LYS A 727 -28.78 2.08 -16.60
C LYS A 727 -30.18 1.49 -16.79
N PRO A 728 -31.23 2.24 -17.18
CA PRO A 728 -32.55 1.67 -17.43
C PRO A 728 -32.54 0.55 -18.48
N LEU A 729 -31.66 0.67 -19.48
CA LEU A 729 -31.52 -0.30 -20.54
C LEU A 729 -30.70 -1.53 -20.11
N ALA A 730 -29.62 -1.31 -19.35
CA ALA A 730 -28.85 -2.38 -18.73
C ALA A 730 -29.72 -3.23 -17.77
N ASP A 731 -30.70 -2.58 -17.13
CA ASP A 731 -31.69 -3.23 -16.27
C ASP A 731 -32.85 -3.86 -17.10
N GLY A 732 -32.83 -3.76 -18.43
CA GLY A 732 -33.82 -4.34 -19.35
C GLY A 732 -35.17 -3.64 -19.38
N ASN A 733 -35.24 -2.40 -18.89
CA ASN A 733 -36.46 -1.60 -18.76
C ASN A 733 -36.61 -0.59 -19.91
N CYS A 734 -37.00 -1.07 -21.09
CA CYS A 734 -37.26 -0.21 -22.26
C CYS A 734 -38.45 0.75 -22.01
N VAL A 735 -39.39 0.37 -21.16
CA VAL A 735 -40.62 1.14 -20.91
C VAL A 735 -40.40 2.36 -20.02
N ALA A 736 -39.21 2.52 -19.44
CA ALA A 736 -38.79 3.77 -18.82
C ALA A 736 -38.73 4.93 -19.84
N CYS A 737 -38.47 4.60 -21.11
CA CYS A 737 -38.32 5.58 -22.19
C CYS A 737 -39.41 5.43 -23.26
N HIS A 738 -39.93 4.22 -23.49
CA HIS A 738 -40.89 3.92 -24.55
C HIS A 738 -42.28 3.51 -24.04
N ALA A 739 -43.33 3.96 -24.71
CA ALA A 739 -44.71 3.48 -24.53
C ALA A 739 -45.05 2.41 -25.58
N HIS A 740 -45.25 1.18 -25.13
CA HIS A 740 -45.20 -0.04 -25.96
C HIS A 740 -46.43 -0.32 -26.84
N HIS A 741 -47.57 0.34 -26.59
CA HIS A 741 -48.78 0.24 -27.44
C HIS A 741 -49.01 1.48 -28.29
N SER A 742 -49.03 2.65 -27.64
CA SER A 742 -49.17 3.94 -28.31
C SER A 742 -48.52 5.05 -27.50
N ALA A 743 -48.06 6.11 -28.18
CA ALA A 743 -47.50 7.31 -27.56
C ALA A 743 -47.90 8.56 -28.35
N SER A 744 -47.75 9.73 -27.74
CA SER A 744 -47.92 11.01 -28.44
C SER A 744 -46.69 11.39 -29.28
N ASN A 745 -45.51 10.84 -28.96
CA ASN A 745 -44.24 11.19 -29.60
C ASN A 745 -43.80 10.13 -30.62
N LYS A 746 -43.11 10.58 -31.68
CA LYS A 746 -42.48 9.69 -32.68
C LYS A 746 -41.51 8.71 -32.02
N GLY A 747 -41.46 7.47 -32.53
CA GLY A 747 -40.63 6.42 -31.94
C GLY A 747 -41.17 5.87 -30.61
N LEU A 748 -42.46 6.14 -30.33
CA LEU A 748 -43.15 5.70 -29.13
C LEU A 748 -42.50 6.21 -27.83
N LEU A 749 -41.90 7.40 -27.83
CA LEU A 749 -41.27 7.94 -26.64
C LEU A 749 -42.31 8.43 -25.61
N ALA A 750 -42.07 8.13 -24.34
CA ALA A 750 -42.93 8.54 -23.23
C ALA A 750 -42.98 10.08 -23.07
N MET A 751 -41.90 10.78 -23.46
CA MET A 751 -41.78 12.24 -23.42
C MET A 751 -41.02 12.73 -24.67
N THR A 752 -40.89 14.05 -24.85
CA THR A 752 -40.02 14.61 -25.89
C THR A 752 -38.56 14.22 -25.63
N GLY A 753 -37.72 14.10 -26.66
CA GLY A 753 -36.33 13.63 -26.50
C GLY A 753 -35.51 14.45 -25.50
N LYS A 754 -35.65 15.78 -25.53
CA LYS A 754 -34.98 16.70 -24.62
C LYS A 754 -35.43 16.50 -23.16
N ASP A 755 -36.74 16.46 -22.94
CA ASP A 755 -37.31 16.36 -21.60
C ASP A 755 -37.07 14.98 -20.99
N LEU A 756 -37.12 13.93 -21.82
CA LEU A 756 -36.81 12.56 -21.41
C LEU A 756 -35.36 12.40 -20.93
N CYS A 757 -34.40 13.03 -21.61
CA CYS A 757 -33.01 12.97 -21.18
C CYS A 757 -32.79 13.81 -19.91
N PHE A 758 -33.37 15.02 -19.86
CA PHE A 758 -33.10 15.93 -18.75
C PHE A 758 -33.82 15.55 -17.45
N SER A 759 -34.93 14.80 -17.50
CA SER A 759 -35.55 14.26 -16.29
C SER A 759 -34.60 13.42 -15.42
N CYS A 760 -33.54 12.87 -16.03
CA CYS A 760 -32.46 12.16 -15.35
C CYS A 760 -31.12 12.91 -15.33
N HIS A 761 -30.91 13.88 -16.23
CA HIS A 761 -29.64 14.62 -16.42
C HIS A 761 -29.72 16.11 -16.05
N GLU A 762 -30.38 16.44 -14.94
CA GLU A 762 -30.59 17.83 -14.49
C GLU A 762 -29.27 18.61 -14.24
N ASP A 763 -28.23 17.97 -13.72
CA ASP A 763 -26.92 18.63 -13.51
C ASP A 763 -26.24 19.02 -14.83
N PHE A 764 -26.46 18.24 -15.88
CA PHE A 764 -25.91 18.55 -17.19
C PHE A 764 -26.68 19.70 -17.84
N LYS A 765 -28.01 19.73 -17.70
CA LYS A 765 -28.86 20.85 -18.13
C LYS A 765 -28.38 22.18 -17.54
N LYS A 766 -28.07 22.22 -16.24
CA LYS A 766 -27.52 23.42 -15.58
C LYS A 766 -26.20 23.89 -16.19
N LYS A 767 -25.29 22.95 -16.52
CA LYS A 767 -23.98 23.26 -17.14
C LYS A 767 -24.06 23.80 -18.56
N LEU A 768 -25.16 23.53 -19.26
CA LEU A 768 -25.40 24.00 -20.62
C LEU A 768 -26.03 25.40 -20.69
N ALA A 769 -26.59 25.90 -19.58
CA ALA A 769 -27.34 27.16 -19.57
C ALA A 769 -26.50 28.39 -19.99
N ASP A 770 -25.22 28.42 -19.65
CA ASP A 770 -24.32 29.56 -19.90
C ASP A 770 -23.42 29.41 -21.15
N ARG A 771 -23.80 28.53 -22.09
CA ARG A 771 -22.96 28.17 -23.26
C ARG A 771 -23.59 28.54 -24.60
N SER A 772 -22.77 28.74 -25.62
CA SER A 772 -23.23 28.78 -27.02
C SER A 772 -23.46 27.35 -27.49
N LEU A 773 -24.70 26.87 -27.42
CA LEU A 773 -25.01 25.47 -27.72
C LEU A 773 -24.84 25.16 -29.20
N HIS A 774 -24.23 24.00 -29.48
CA HIS A 774 -24.21 23.47 -30.83
C HIS A 774 -25.64 23.11 -31.26
N LYS A 775 -26.01 23.41 -32.51
CA LYS A 775 -27.40 23.32 -33.00
C LYS A 775 -28.15 22.03 -32.64
N PRO A 776 -27.59 20.81 -32.79
CA PRO A 776 -28.28 19.58 -32.37
C PRO A 776 -28.62 19.54 -30.87
N VAL A 777 -27.78 20.14 -30.01
CA VAL A 777 -28.03 20.23 -28.56
C VAL A 777 -29.04 21.33 -28.24
N ALA A 778 -28.95 22.48 -28.91
CA ALA A 778 -29.93 23.57 -28.78
C ALA A 778 -31.34 23.11 -29.15
N ASP A 779 -31.46 22.34 -30.23
CA ASP A 779 -32.70 21.77 -30.76
C ASP A 779 -33.18 20.55 -29.94
N GLY A 780 -32.43 20.11 -28.91
CA GLY A 780 -32.81 18.97 -28.06
C GLY A 780 -32.65 17.59 -28.71
N ASN A 781 -31.91 17.49 -29.81
CA ASN A 781 -31.67 16.26 -30.57
C ASN A 781 -30.39 15.55 -30.10
N CYS A 782 -30.36 15.14 -28.83
CA CYS A 782 -29.22 14.44 -28.22
C CYS A 782 -28.85 13.14 -28.97
N ALA A 783 -29.86 12.46 -29.54
CA ALA A 783 -29.70 11.21 -30.26
C ALA A 783 -29.01 11.35 -31.64
N ALA A 784 -28.78 12.58 -32.12
CA ALA A 784 -27.99 12.81 -33.33
C ALA A 784 -26.53 12.36 -33.16
N CYS A 785 -26.00 12.51 -31.94
CA CYS A 785 -24.62 12.19 -31.60
C CYS A 785 -24.49 11.00 -30.66
N HIS A 786 -25.45 10.83 -29.74
CA HIS A 786 -25.47 9.74 -28.79
C HIS A 786 -26.41 8.63 -29.21
N ASP A 787 -26.04 7.37 -28.95
CA ASP A 787 -27.00 6.27 -29.00
C ASP A 787 -27.57 6.06 -27.59
N PRO A 788 -28.84 6.43 -27.33
CA PRO A 788 -29.46 6.23 -26.03
C PRO A 788 -29.57 4.76 -25.65
N HIS A 789 -29.39 3.84 -26.62
CA HIS A 789 -29.40 2.40 -26.43
C HIS A 789 -28.04 1.80 -26.05
N GLY A 790 -27.03 2.63 -25.78
CA GLY A 790 -25.70 2.14 -25.42
C GLY A 790 -24.79 1.92 -26.63
N THR A 791 -23.47 1.87 -26.40
CA THR A 791 -22.46 1.67 -27.45
C THR A 791 -21.21 1.00 -26.86
N ASN A 792 -20.25 0.60 -27.71
CA ASN A 792 -18.93 0.21 -27.24
C ASN A 792 -18.01 1.41 -26.90
N ASN A 793 -18.47 2.63 -27.19
CA ASN A 793 -17.82 3.86 -26.76
C ASN A 793 -18.31 4.24 -25.34
N LYS A 794 -17.37 4.52 -24.44
CA LYS A 794 -17.66 4.91 -23.05
C LYS A 794 -18.52 6.17 -22.92
N ARG A 795 -18.56 7.02 -23.96
CA ARG A 795 -19.38 8.24 -24.02
C ARG A 795 -20.70 8.04 -24.79
N LEU A 796 -21.06 6.80 -25.11
CA LEU A 796 -22.30 6.45 -25.80
C LEU A 796 -22.47 7.13 -27.16
N LEU A 797 -21.37 7.35 -27.89
CA LEU A 797 -21.40 7.98 -29.21
C LEU A 797 -21.89 7.01 -30.28
N ALA A 798 -22.89 7.42 -31.05
CA ALA A 798 -23.52 6.59 -32.07
C ALA A 798 -22.55 6.14 -33.18
N LYS A 799 -21.45 6.87 -33.41
CA LYS A 799 -20.33 6.50 -34.29
C LYS A 799 -19.01 6.99 -33.70
N SER A 800 -17.90 6.45 -34.20
CA SER A 800 -16.57 7.01 -33.95
C SER A 800 -16.43 8.40 -34.57
N ILE A 801 -15.54 9.20 -34.00
CA ILE A 801 -15.15 10.51 -34.54
C ILE A 801 -13.95 10.27 -35.46
N PRO A 802 -13.87 10.89 -36.66
CA PRO A 802 -14.72 11.99 -37.16
C PRO A 802 -16.02 11.60 -37.86
N LEU A 803 -16.23 10.31 -38.17
CA LEU A 803 -17.37 9.84 -38.96
C LEU A 803 -18.74 10.30 -38.43
N LEU A 804 -18.86 10.47 -37.10
CA LEU A 804 -20.06 11.03 -36.48
C LEU A 804 -20.35 12.46 -36.93
N CYS A 805 -19.32 13.32 -36.97
CA CYS A 805 -19.44 14.73 -37.32
C CYS A 805 -19.72 14.90 -38.82
N PHE A 806 -19.12 14.05 -39.66
CA PHE A 806 -19.30 14.12 -41.11
C PHE A 806 -20.69 13.70 -41.61
N LYS A 807 -21.56 13.20 -40.72
CA LYS A 807 -22.98 13.03 -41.03
C LYS A 807 -23.69 14.37 -41.29
N CYS A 808 -23.16 15.47 -40.76
CA CYS A 808 -23.74 16.80 -40.89
C CYS A 808 -22.76 17.83 -41.46
N HIS A 809 -21.46 17.57 -41.34
CA HIS A 809 -20.41 18.47 -41.80
C HIS A 809 -19.68 17.88 -43.00
N ASP A 810 -19.56 18.65 -44.09
CA ASP A 810 -18.82 18.21 -45.27
C ASP A 810 -17.31 18.50 -45.09
N ALA A 811 -16.48 17.46 -45.22
CA ALA A 811 -15.04 17.57 -45.01
C ALA A 811 -14.36 18.51 -46.02
N VAL A 812 -14.82 18.53 -47.28
CA VAL A 812 -14.28 19.40 -48.33
C VAL A 812 -14.62 20.86 -48.07
N LYS A 813 -15.87 21.16 -47.65
CA LYS A 813 -16.31 22.51 -47.28
C LYS A 813 -15.66 23.02 -46.00
N LEU A 814 -15.29 22.10 -45.09
CA LEU A 814 -14.56 22.45 -43.87
C LEU A 814 -13.07 22.64 -44.11
N ARG A 815 -12.48 22.05 -45.15
CA ARG A 815 -11.04 22.10 -45.41
C ARG A 815 -10.46 23.52 -45.50
N PRO A 816 -11.08 24.51 -46.19
CA PRO A 816 -10.61 25.90 -46.16
C PRO A 816 -10.68 26.53 -44.76
N LYS A 817 -11.70 26.17 -43.95
CA LYS A 817 -11.85 26.62 -42.57
C LYS A 817 -10.87 25.97 -41.59
N HIS A 818 -10.12 24.96 -42.05
CA HIS A 818 -9.05 24.29 -41.33
C HIS A 818 -7.72 24.47 -42.07
N HIS A 819 -7.54 25.62 -42.74
CA HIS A 819 -6.28 26.03 -43.39
C HIS A 819 -5.75 25.00 -44.41
N GLY A 820 -6.65 24.35 -45.15
CA GLY A 820 -6.27 23.37 -46.18
C GLY A 820 -5.90 21.99 -45.66
N ILE A 821 -5.85 21.80 -44.33
CA ILE A 821 -5.50 20.53 -43.68
C ILE A 821 -6.60 19.50 -43.96
N ASP A 822 -6.20 18.32 -44.39
CA ASP A 822 -7.11 17.19 -44.52
C ASP A 822 -7.61 16.74 -43.14
N ILE A 823 -8.89 16.94 -42.86
CA ILE A 823 -9.52 16.60 -41.57
C ILE A 823 -10.18 15.21 -41.57
N SER A 824 -10.03 14.43 -42.64
CA SER A 824 -10.77 13.17 -42.86
C SER A 824 -10.53 12.10 -41.77
N ASP A 825 -9.41 12.16 -41.06
CA ASP A 825 -8.98 11.22 -40.01
C ASP A 825 -8.84 11.89 -38.62
N VAL A 826 -9.22 13.16 -38.47
CA VAL A 826 -8.97 13.94 -37.25
C VAL A 826 -10.07 13.69 -36.20
N ASN A 827 -9.69 13.53 -34.93
CA ASN A 827 -10.69 13.50 -33.85
C ASN A 827 -11.21 14.91 -33.55
N CYS A 828 -12.31 15.33 -34.19
CA CYS A 828 -12.91 16.67 -34.02
C CYS A 828 -13.16 17.06 -32.55
N SER A 829 -13.56 16.11 -31.69
CA SER A 829 -13.86 16.36 -30.27
C SER A 829 -12.63 16.60 -29.39
N SER A 830 -11.43 16.38 -29.92
CA SER A 830 -10.19 16.76 -29.24
C SER A 830 -10.00 18.27 -29.17
N CYS A 831 -10.57 18.99 -30.15
CA CYS A 831 -10.43 20.44 -30.30
C CYS A 831 -11.77 21.18 -30.17
N HIS A 832 -12.89 20.54 -30.50
CA HIS A 832 -14.23 21.12 -30.40
C HIS A 832 -15.05 20.47 -29.28
N ASP A 833 -15.79 21.25 -28.49
CA ASP A 833 -16.83 20.73 -27.61
C ASP A 833 -18.12 20.54 -28.44
N PRO A 834 -18.50 19.29 -28.76
CA PRO A 834 -19.65 19.03 -29.62
C PRO A 834 -20.99 19.46 -29.00
N HIS A 835 -21.03 19.81 -27.70
CA HIS A 835 -22.25 20.28 -27.03
C HIS A 835 -22.42 21.79 -27.09
N GLY A 836 -21.33 22.55 -27.19
CA GLY A 836 -21.36 23.99 -27.22
C GLY A 836 -20.13 24.62 -26.58
N GLY A 837 -19.61 25.65 -27.25
CA GLY A 837 -18.48 26.43 -26.78
C GLY A 837 -18.84 27.46 -25.72
N VAL A 838 -17.83 28.23 -25.29
CA VAL A 838 -18.02 29.40 -24.43
C VAL A 838 -19.01 30.37 -25.07
N LYS A 839 -19.81 31.06 -24.25
CA LYS A 839 -20.76 32.07 -24.72
C LYS A 839 -20.06 33.08 -25.64
N GLY A 840 -20.52 33.21 -26.89
CA GLY A 840 -19.93 34.07 -27.92
C GLY A 840 -18.83 33.45 -28.81
N SER A 841 -18.39 32.20 -28.61
CA SER A 841 -17.37 31.58 -29.48
C SER A 841 -17.94 31.11 -30.83
N LYS A 842 -17.23 31.39 -31.94
CA LYS A 842 -17.73 31.16 -33.32
C LYS A 842 -17.52 29.74 -33.87
N ALA A 843 -17.02 28.79 -33.08
CA ALA A 843 -16.64 27.47 -33.60
C ALA A 843 -16.72 26.31 -32.60
N ASN A 844 -17.41 26.45 -31.47
CA ASN A 844 -17.43 25.42 -30.42
C ASN A 844 -16.02 24.95 -29.99
N GLN A 845 -14.99 25.76 -30.19
CA GLN A 845 -13.60 25.40 -29.91
C GLN A 845 -13.35 25.25 -28.41
N GLY A 846 -12.34 24.46 -28.06
CA GLY A 846 -11.85 24.27 -26.70
C GLY A 846 -11.56 25.59 -26.00
N ILE A 847 -11.69 25.58 -24.67
CA ILE A 847 -11.69 26.79 -23.84
C ILE A 847 -10.35 27.55 -23.92
N PHE A 848 -9.25 26.84 -24.21
CA PHE A 848 -7.90 27.41 -24.26
C PHE A 848 -7.19 27.04 -25.56
N ALA A 849 -6.80 28.04 -26.35
CA ALA A 849 -5.99 27.89 -27.55
C ALA A 849 -4.51 28.22 -27.25
N HIS A 850 -3.60 27.50 -27.91
CA HIS A 850 -2.16 27.80 -27.90
C HIS A 850 -1.92 29.05 -28.74
N LYS A 851 -1.04 29.93 -28.27
CA LYS A 851 -0.85 31.26 -28.87
C LYS A 851 -0.48 31.23 -30.38
N PRO A 852 0.51 30.44 -30.84
CA PRO A 852 0.79 30.29 -32.28
C PRO A 852 -0.41 29.78 -33.09
N TYR A 853 -1.23 28.90 -32.52
CA TYR A 853 -2.44 28.39 -33.15
C TYR A 853 -3.54 29.47 -33.22
N ALA A 854 -3.74 30.23 -32.14
CA ALA A 854 -4.69 31.35 -32.11
C ALA A 854 -4.29 32.51 -33.03
N GLU A 855 -2.99 32.66 -33.31
CA GLU A 855 -2.42 33.64 -34.24
C GLU A 855 -2.28 33.10 -35.68
N GLU A 856 -2.78 31.89 -35.97
CA GLU A 856 -2.74 31.25 -37.29
C GLU A 856 -1.32 31.05 -37.86
N LYS A 857 -0.30 30.93 -37.01
CA LYS A 857 1.10 30.72 -37.40
C LYS A 857 1.43 29.24 -37.61
N CYS A 858 0.69 28.55 -38.47
CA CYS A 858 0.78 27.09 -38.65
C CYS A 858 2.20 26.60 -39.03
N VAL A 859 2.89 27.33 -39.90
CA VAL A 859 4.26 27.01 -40.38
C VAL A 859 5.36 27.16 -39.32
N SER A 860 5.05 27.71 -38.13
CA SER A 860 6.02 27.70 -37.02
C SER A 860 6.25 26.29 -36.47
N CYS A 861 5.27 25.40 -36.64
CA CYS A 861 5.32 24.03 -36.15
C CYS A 861 5.24 23.00 -37.29
N HIS A 862 4.48 23.30 -38.33
CA HIS A 862 4.31 22.44 -39.50
C HIS A 862 5.29 22.77 -40.63
N ALA A 863 5.62 21.78 -41.45
CA ALA A 863 6.59 21.91 -42.53
C ALA A 863 6.14 22.86 -43.64
N ALA A 864 4.82 23.00 -43.84
CA ALA A 864 4.20 23.92 -44.81
C ALA A 864 2.75 24.21 -44.41
N GLU A 865 2.16 25.27 -44.98
CA GLU A 865 0.75 25.60 -44.83
C GLU A 865 -0.13 24.44 -45.31
N GLY A 866 -1.16 24.07 -44.54
CA GLY A 866 -2.01 22.92 -44.83
C GLY A 866 -1.38 21.53 -44.65
N SER A 867 -0.12 21.45 -44.20
CA SER A 867 0.57 20.17 -43.95
C SER A 867 0.43 19.71 -42.50
N LYS A 868 0.16 18.41 -42.30
CA LYS A 868 0.25 17.76 -40.98
C LYS A 868 1.70 17.45 -40.57
N ALA A 869 2.63 17.43 -41.52
CA ALA A 869 4.02 17.11 -41.26
C ALA A 869 4.64 18.19 -40.36
N LEU A 870 5.36 17.79 -39.32
CA LEU A 870 6.03 18.70 -38.42
C LEU A 870 7.40 19.10 -38.98
N ARG A 871 7.82 20.35 -38.74
CA ARG A 871 9.14 20.85 -39.14
C ARG A 871 10.29 20.11 -38.45
N LYS A 872 10.06 19.66 -37.21
CA LYS A 872 10.97 18.83 -36.41
C LYS A 872 10.13 17.82 -35.62
N GLN A 873 10.75 16.72 -35.21
CA GLN A 873 10.10 15.74 -34.34
C GLN A 873 9.86 16.32 -32.93
N VAL A 874 8.77 15.89 -32.29
CA VAL A 874 8.54 16.16 -30.86
C VAL A 874 9.54 15.33 -30.05
N PRO A 875 10.20 15.89 -29.03
CA PRO A 875 9.90 17.20 -28.42
C PRO A 875 10.81 18.36 -28.87
N ALA A 876 11.78 18.13 -29.76
CA ALA A 876 12.68 19.15 -30.29
C ALA A 876 11.94 20.35 -30.86
N LEU A 877 10.85 20.10 -31.59
CA LEU A 877 9.97 21.16 -32.09
C LEU A 877 9.41 22.06 -30.99
N CYS A 878 8.93 21.47 -29.90
CA CYS A 878 8.31 22.22 -28.82
C CYS A 878 9.36 23.02 -28.04
N TRP A 879 10.56 22.47 -27.86
CA TRP A 879 11.63 23.09 -27.09
C TRP A 879 12.27 24.30 -27.76
N ASP A 880 12.14 24.46 -29.07
CA ASP A 880 12.56 25.67 -29.79
C ASP A 880 11.87 26.94 -29.23
N CYS A 881 10.66 26.80 -28.65
CA CYS A 881 9.90 27.90 -28.05
C CYS A 881 9.65 27.72 -26.54
N HIS A 882 9.55 26.49 -26.06
CA HIS A 882 9.24 26.17 -24.66
C HIS A 882 10.47 25.82 -23.83
N GLU A 883 11.54 26.61 -23.97
CA GLU A 883 12.81 26.36 -23.27
C GLU A 883 12.65 26.40 -21.74
N VAL A 884 11.80 27.30 -21.23
CA VAL A 884 11.51 27.38 -19.78
C VAL A 884 10.81 26.13 -19.28
N ALA A 885 9.85 25.60 -20.05
CA ALA A 885 9.17 24.34 -19.70
C ALA A 885 10.13 23.16 -19.78
N ARG A 886 11.03 23.13 -20.78
CA ARG A 886 12.14 22.16 -20.88
C ARG A 886 12.97 22.15 -19.60
N LYS A 887 13.49 23.32 -19.23
CA LYS A 887 14.40 23.51 -18.10
C LYS A 887 13.73 23.23 -16.76
N LYS A 888 12.52 23.75 -16.51
CA LYS A 888 11.86 23.62 -15.21
C LYS A 888 11.04 22.32 -15.04
N GLY A 889 10.58 21.70 -16.13
CA GLY A 889 9.62 20.60 -16.08
C GLY A 889 10.17 19.22 -16.43
N PHE A 890 11.31 19.12 -17.13
CA PHE A 890 11.81 17.85 -17.71
C PHE A 890 13.27 17.52 -17.35
N GLU A 891 13.98 18.40 -16.65
CA GLU A 891 15.37 18.19 -16.19
C GLU A 891 15.47 17.48 -14.83
N GLY A 892 14.35 17.08 -14.21
CA GLY A 892 14.38 16.31 -12.97
C GLY A 892 14.96 14.90 -13.13
N ASP A 893 15.65 14.42 -12.08
CA ASP A 893 16.29 13.10 -12.03
C ASP A 893 15.30 11.95 -12.24
N VAL A 894 14.06 12.11 -11.78
CA VAL A 894 12.98 11.14 -11.94
C VAL A 894 12.00 11.68 -12.95
N ARG A 895 11.88 11.00 -14.10
CA ARG A 895 10.95 11.35 -15.17
C ARG A 895 9.72 10.45 -15.12
N HIS A 896 8.56 11.03 -15.39
CA HIS A 896 7.33 10.27 -15.53
C HIS A 896 7.40 9.42 -16.81
N SER A 897 7.05 8.14 -16.69
CA SER A 897 7.18 7.18 -17.80
C SER A 897 6.55 7.69 -19.10
N PRO A 898 5.32 8.26 -19.09
CA PRO A 898 4.67 8.82 -20.28
C PRO A 898 5.29 10.10 -20.85
N VAL A 899 6.43 10.58 -20.33
CA VAL A 899 7.18 11.69 -20.96
C VAL A 899 8.66 11.34 -21.15
N SER A 900 9.04 10.10 -20.86
CA SER A 900 10.43 9.65 -20.91
C SER A 900 10.85 9.16 -22.30
N SER A 901 9.89 8.77 -23.16
CA SER A 901 10.15 8.26 -24.51
C SER A 901 10.21 9.34 -25.61
N GLY A 902 9.95 10.61 -25.25
CA GLY A 902 10.04 11.76 -26.16
C GLY A 902 8.88 11.93 -27.17
N LYS A 903 7.99 10.94 -27.35
CA LYS A 903 6.86 11.06 -28.32
C LYS A 903 5.50 11.37 -27.69
N GLU A 904 5.45 11.48 -26.36
CA GLU A 904 4.20 11.35 -25.59
C GLU A 904 3.72 12.66 -24.95
N CYS A 905 4.37 13.81 -25.24
CA CYS A 905 3.87 15.12 -24.76
C CYS A 905 2.42 15.36 -25.19
N LEU A 906 2.09 14.91 -26.40
CA LEU A 906 0.78 15.03 -27.04
C LEU A 906 -0.28 14.08 -26.46
N THR A 907 0.12 13.13 -25.61
CA THR A 907 -0.80 12.23 -24.90
C THR A 907 -1.54 12.95 -23.78
N CYS A 908 -0.97 14.03 -23.26
CA CYS A 908 -1.54 14.81 -22.16
C CYS A 908 -1.82 16.26 -22.56
N HIS A 909 -0.99 16.84 -23.42
CA HIS A 909 -1.09 18.23 -23.87
C HIS A 909 -1.57 18.31 -25.32
N SER A 910 -2.36 19.33 -25.62
CA SER A 910 -2.74 19.68 -27.00
C SER A 910 -1.98 20.95 -27.41
N PRO A 911 -1.16 20.92 -28.48
CA PRO A 911 -0.43 22.09 -28.96
C PRO A 911 -1.32 23.05 -29.77
N HIS A 912 -2.60 22.72 -29.98
CA HIS A 912 -3.54 23.57 -30.71
C HIS A 912 -4.56 24.20 -29.76
N ALA A 913 -5.55 23.43 -29.31
CA ALA A 913 -6.56 23.86 -28.38
C ALA A 913 -6.89 22.73 -27.40
N ALA A 914 -7.25 23.08 -26.16
CA ALA A 914 -7.46 22.12 -25.10
C ALA A 914 -8.62 22.51 -24.17
N ALA A 915 -9.10 21.52 -23.42
CA ALA A 915 -10.20 21.69 -22.47
C ALA A 915 -9.75 22.32 -21.14
N ALA A 916 -8.46 22.25 -20.79
CA ALA A 916 -7.94 22.73 -19.51
C ALA A 916 -6.59 23.45 -19.65
N LYS A 917 -6.28 24.38 -18.75
CA LYS A 917 -4.95 25.03 -18.69
C LYS A 917 -3.89 24.06 -18.13
N PRO A 918 -2.61 24.15 -18.54
CA PRO A 918 -2.06 25.02 -19.58
C PRO A 918 -2.02 24.29 -20.94
N LEU A 919 -3.19 23.92 -21.48
CA LEU A 919 -3.40 23.11 -22.69
C LEU A 919 -3.44 21.59 -22.47
N LEU A 920 -3.96 21.16 -21.33
CA LEU A 920 -4.23 19.75 -21.07
C LEU A 920 -5.49 19.29 -21.82
N LEU A 921 -5.42 18.10 -22.42
CA LEU A 921 -6.56 17.48 -23.10
C LEU A 921 -7.78 17.36 -22.17
N ARG A 922 -7.57 17.22 -20.86
CA ARG A 922 -8.59 17.17 -19.80
C ARG A 922 -8.03 17.75 -18.49
N SER A 923 -8.90 18.17 -17.58
CA SER A 923 -8.49 18.55 -16.22
C SER A 923 -8.07 17.33 -15.39
N SER A 924 -7.15 17.55 -14.44
CA SER A 924 -6.86 16.59 -13.36
C SER A 924 -8.07 16.51 -12.41
N PRO A 925 -8.42 15.34 -11.85
CA PRO A 925 -7.75 14.04 -11.98
C PRO A 925 -8.18 13.21 -13.19
N ALA A 926 -9.18 13.66 -13.97
CA ALA A 926 -9.76 12.90 -15.06
C ALA A 926 -8.76 12.53 -16.17
N LEU A 927 -7.80 13.41 -16.47
CA LEU A 927 -6.69 13.14 -17.40
C LEU A 927 -5.83 11.96 -16.94
N CYS A 928 -5.52 11.91 -15.64
CA CYS A 928 -4.60 10.92 -15.08
C CYS A 928 -5.21 9.51 -15.09
N TYR A 929 -6.53 9.39 -14.90
CA TYR A 929 -7.24 8.11 -14.92
C TYR A 929 -7.39 7.47 -16.30
N ASP A 930 -6.99 8.16 -17.37
CA ASP A 930 -6.90 7.52 -18.68
C ASP A 930 -5.73 6.50 -18.71
N CYS A 931 -4.77 6.59 -17.77
CA CYS A 931 -3.68 5.62 -17.58
C CYS A 931 -3.59 5.01 -16.17
N HIS A 932 -3.98 5.74 -15.11
CA HIS A 932 -3.87 5.29 -13.72
C HIS A 932 -5.16 4.65 -13.18
N ASP A 933 -5.00 3.61 -12.36
CA ASP A 933 -6.13 2.87 -11.80
C ASP A 933 -6.99 3.72 -10.86
N ARG A 934 -8.31 3.60 -11.00
CA ARG A 934 -9.29 4.35 -10.19
C ARG A 934 -9.54 3.68 -8.85
N GLU A 935 -9.20 2.40 -8.69
CA GLU A 935 -9.38 1.67 -7.42
C GLU A 935 -8.57 2.27 -6.26
N ILE A 936 -7.41 2.88 -6.56
CA ILE A 936 -6.57 3.57 -5.57
C ILE A 936 -7.33 4.73 -4.88
N MET A 937 -8.41 5.21 -5.50
CA MET A 937 -9.29 6.27 -5.03
C MET A 937 -10.72 5.79 -4.69
N GLY A 938 -10.96 4.48 -4.77
CA GLY A 938 -12.28 3.87 -4.60
C GLY A 938 -12.63 3.47 -3.17
N LYS A 939 -11.70 3.62 -2.22
CA LYS A 939 -11.92 3.21 -0.82
C LYS A 939 -12.84 4.16 -0.07
N LYS A 940 -13.38 3.69 1.06
CA LYS A 940 -14.44 4.38 1.82
C LYS A 940 -14.11 5.82 2.19
N ASN A 941 -12.90 6.09 2.67
CA ASN A 941 -12.45 7.43 3.06
C ASN A 941 -11.44 7.93 2.02
N LYS A 942 -11.67 9.13 1.46
CA LYS A 942 -10.80 9.72 0.44
C LYS A 942 -10.11 10.97 0.97
N HIS A 943 -8.91 11.23 0.50
CA HIS A 943 -8.20 12.45 0.82
C HIS A 943 -8.74 13.63 -0.01
N ALA A 944 -9.24 14.68 0.65
CA ALA A 944 -9.90 15.82 -0.01
C ALA A 944 -9.04 16.48 -1.10
N ALA A 945 -7.74 16.67 -0.84
CA ALA A 945 -6.82 17.28 -1.81
C ALA A 945 -6.67 16.50 -3.14
N VAL A 946 -7.10 15.23 -3.20
CA VAL A 946 -7.06 14.47 -4.46
C VAL A 946 -8.21 14.86 -5.38
N GLU A 947 -9.33 15.36 -4.85
CA GLU A 947 -10.44 15.88 -5.66
C GLU A 947 -10.07 17.21 -6.34
N GLU A 948 -9.14 17.97 -5.75
CA GLU A 948 -8.57 19.19 -6.31
C GLU A 948 -7.58 18.92 -7.47
N GLY A 949 -7.12 17.68 -7.60
CA GLY A 949 -6.27 17.21 -8.69
C GLY A 949 -4.95 16.59 -8.21
N CYS A 950 -4.37 15.70 -9.01
CA CYS A 950 -3.15 14.98 -8.66
C CYS A 950 -1.91 15.89 -8.62
N GLY A 951 -1.96 17.01 -9.33
CA GLY A 951 -0.86 17.98 -9.47
C GLY A 951 -0.51 18.74 -8.19
N THR A 952 -1.37 18.68 -7.16
CA THR A 952 -1.14 19.28 -5.85
C THR A 952 0.01 18.61 -5.11
N CYS A 953 0.12 17.29 -5.26
CA CYS A 953 1.15 16.46 -4.63
C CYS A 953 2.17 15.89 -5.62
N HIS A 954 1.77 15.67 -6.88
CA HIS A 954 2.62 15.04 -7.89
C HIS A 954 3.03 15.98 -9.02
N LEU A 955 4.30 15.92 -9.40
CA LEU A 955 4.84 16.53 -10.61
C LEU A 955 4.58 15.61 -11.80
N ALA A 956 3.64 15.99 -12.65
CA ALA A 956 3.19 15.13 -13.76
C ALA A 956 4.25 14.86 -14.85
N HIS A 957 5.38 15.57 -14.85
CA HIS A 957 6.43 15.51 -15.87
C HIS A 957 7.73 14.90 -15.35
N SER A 958 8.48 15.64 -14.54
CA SER A 958 9.68 15.16 -13.86
C SER A 958 9.85 15.86 -12.52
N GLY A 959 10.66 15.28 -11.65
CA GLY A 959 11.01 15.86 -10.37
C GLY A 959 12.26 15.21 -9.79
N SER A 960 12.76 15.77 -8.70
CA SER A 960 13.88 15.21 -7.95
C SER A 960 13.46 14.09 -6.97
N GLN A 961 12.15 13.96 -6.73
CA GLN A 961 11.62 13.03 -5.74
C GLN A 961 11.05 11.75 -6.38
N ALA A 962 11.29 10.61 -5.74
CA ALA A 962 10.71 9.33 -6.15
C ALA A 962 9.16 9.41 -6.16
N LYS A 963 8.52 8.69 -7.10
CA LYS A 963 7.07 8.79 -7.36
C LYS A 963 6.61 10.20 -7.74
N LEU A 964 7.54 11.06 -8.17
CA LEU A 964 7.31 12.40 -8.67
C LEU A 964 6.58 13.30 -7.67
N LEU A 965 6.96 13.27 -6.40
CA LEU A 965 6.37 14.19 -5.42
C LEU A 965 6.85 15.62 -5.66
N ALA A 966 5.96 16.59 -5.46
CA ALA A 966 6.26 18.02 -5.65
C ALA A 966 7.32 18.54 -4.68
N LYS A 967 7.37 17.97 -3.47
CA LYS A 967 8.42 18.20 -2.48
C LYS A 967 8.74 16.90 -1.74
N GLU A 968 9.77 16.94 -0.92
CA GLU A 968 10.06 15.85 0.02
C GLU A 968 8.82 15.59 0.91
N MET A 969 8.54 14.31 1.20
CA MET A 969 7.29 13.84 1.79
C MET A 969 6.88 14.59 3.07
N LYS A 970 7.80 14.80 4.02
CA LYS A 970 7.49 15.55 5.25
C LYS A 970 7.04 16.97 4.90
N SER A 971 7.83 17.69 4.13
CA SER A 971 7.52 19.07 3.75
C SER A 971 6.24 19.20 2.92
N LEU A 972 5.93 18.19 2.10
CA LEU A 972 4.73 18.15 1.28
C LEU A 972 3.47 18.05 2.14
N CYS A 973 3.43 17.08 3.05
CA CYS A 973 2.27 16.85 3.90
C CYS A 973 2.05 17.99 4.91
N LEU A 974 3.13 18.52 5.50
CA LEU A 974 3.03 19.56 6.52
C LEU A 974 2.50 20.90 6.00
N GLN A 975 2.51 21.15 4.69
CA GLN A 975 1.88 22.35 4.11
C GLN A 975 0.38 22.45 4.40
N CYS A 976 -0.29 21.32 4.58
CA CYS A 976 -1.71 21.28 4.93
C CYS A 976 -1.96 20.68 6.31
N HIS A 977 -0.95 20.01 6.89
CA HIS A 977 -1.05 19.26 8.15
C HIS A 977 -0.11 19.79 9.25
N GLU A 978 0.08 21.11 9.32
CA GLU A 978 1.01 21.78 10.25
C GLU A 978 0.83 21.33 11.72
N LYS A 979 -0.43 21.14 12.15
CA LYS A 979 -0.77 20.72 13.53
C LYS A 979 -0.30 19.30 13.89
N VAL A 980 0.08 18.48 12.90
CA VAL A 980 0.52 17.08 13.11
C VAL A 980 1.92 17.04 13.74
N GLU A 981 2.77 18.02 13.45
CA GLU A 981 4.14 18.08 13.99
C GLU A 981 4.15 18.14 15.54
N GLN A 982 3.09 18.68 16.15
CA GLN A 982 2.96 18.84 17.61
C GLN A 982 2.23 17.70 18.32
N THR A 983 1.59 16.77 17.59
CA THR A 983 0.62 15.83 18.17
C THR A 983 1.04 14.35 18.08
N HIS A 984 1.52 13.87 16.93
CA HIS A 984 1.72 12.43 16.71
C HIS A 984 2.72 12.08 15.57
N MET A 985 3.70 12.95 15.32
CA MET A 985 4.71 12.74 14.28
C MET A 985 5.93 11.94 14.81
N HIS A 986 6.23 10.78 14.22
CA HIS A 986 7.52 10.10 14.42
C HIS A 986 8.63 10.92 13.73
N GLY A 987 9.83 11.00 14.32
CA GLY A 987 10.94 11.85 13.84
C GLY A 987 11.44 11.50 12.43
N MET A 988 10.73 11.97 11.40
CA MET A 988 10.99 11.70 9.98
C MET A 988 12.42 12.12 9.60
N GLY A 989 13.20 11.19 9.03
CA GLY A 989 14.57 11.42 8.57
C GLY A 989 15.67 11.47 9.65
N LYS A 990 15.32 11.42 10.94
CA LYS A 990 16.27 11.33 12.07
C LYS A 990 16.00 10.14 13.01
N SER A 991 14.91 9.42 12.77
CA SER A 991 14.51 8.23 13.48
C SER A 991 15.36 7.01 13.03
N PRO A 992 15.89 6.19 13.95
CA PRO A 992 16.64 4.98 13.61
C PRO A 992 15.75 3.88 12.99
N TYR A 993 14.44 4.10 12.92
CA TYR A 993 13.46 3.14 12.43
C TYR A 993 13.18 3.32 10.93
N VAL A 994 13.34 2.22 10.18
CA VAL A 994 12.96 2.08 8.77
C VAL A 994 11.68 1.25 8.66
N ASP A 995 10.82 1.57 7.69
CA ASP A 995 9.68 0.72 7.35
C ASP A 995 10.24 -0.62 6.82
N ALA A 996 9.92 -1.72 7.51
CA ALA A 996 10.48 -3.04 7.22
C ALA A 996 10.08 -3.61 5.84
N VAL A 997 9.05 -3.04 5.20
CA VAL A 997 8.53 -3.45 3.89
C VAL A 997 9.20 -2.64 2.78
N THR A 998 9.43 -1.35 3.00
CA THR A 998 10.00 -0.46 1.96
C THR A 998 11.49 -0.20 2.11
N GLY A 999 12.08 -0.50 3.27
CA GLY A 999 13.48 -0.24 3.61
C GLY A 999 13.84 1.25 3.69
N ARG A 1000 12.84 2.14 3.64
CA ARG A 1000 13.02 3.60 3.74
C ARG A 1000 12.77 4.05 5.17
N PHE A 1001 13.34 5.19 5.54
CA PHE A 1001 12.98 5.85 6.80
C PHE A 1001 11.46 6.04 6.87
N ILE A 1002 10.89 5.84 8.07
CA ILE A 1002 9.45 6.02 8.28
C ILE A 1002 9.04 7.45 7.90
N ASP A 1003 8.02 7.54 7.04
CA ASP A 1003 7.42 8.79 6.58
C ASP A 1003 5.88 8.75 6.76
N CYS A 1004 5.19 9.83 6.40
CA CYS A 1004 3.74 9.91 6.49
C CYS A 1004 3.03 8.75 5.75
N ALA A 1005 3.58 8.33 4.61
CA ALA A 1005 3.01 7.29 3.77
C ALA A 1005 3.32 5.86 4.27
N SER A 1006 4.22 5.68 5.24
CA SER A 1006 4.42 4.39 5.92
C SER A 1006 3.17 3.96 6.70
N CYS A 1007 2.50 4.93 7.32
CA CYS A 1007 1.30 4.71 8.15
C CYS A 1007 0.00 5.12 7.45
N HIS A 1008 0.03 6.14 6.59
CA HIS A 1008 -1.14 6.62 5.87
C HIS A 1008 -1.15 6.20 4.40
N ASP A 1009 -2.34 5.99 3.86
CA ASP A 1009 -2.58 5.96 2.43
C ASP A 1009 -3.07 7.36 2.02
N PRO A 1010 -2.20 8.21 1.44
CA PRO A 1010 -2.52 9.61 1.17
C PRO A 1010 -3.58 9.80 0.07
N HIS A 1011 -4.01 8.71 -0.58
CA HIS A 1011 -5.01 8.72 -1.64
C HIS A 1011 -6.40 8.39 -1.09
N SER A 1012 -6.56 7.18 -0.58
CA SER A 1012 -7.80 6.72 0.07
C SER A 1012 -7.54 5.52 0.97
N SER A 1013 -8.38 5.32 1.99
CA SER A 1013 -8.34 4.14 2.87
C SER A 1013 -9.72 3.71 3.34
N ASP A 1014 -9.90 2.42 3.61
CA ASP A 1014 -11.10 1.89 4.26
C ASP A 1014 -11.11 2.18 5.77
N HIS A 1015 -9.98 2.61 6.32
CA HIS A 1015 -9.82 2.97 7.73
C HIS A 1015 -9.88 4.49 7.93
N GLU A 1016 -10.38 4.90 9.10
CA GLU A 1016 -10.46 6.30 9.50
C GLU A 1016 -9.08 6.98 9.49
N LYS A 1017 -9.09 8.30 9.27
CA LYS A 1017 -7.87 9.14 9.17
C LYS A 1017 -6.87 8.64 8.12
N LEU A 1018 -7.34 7.91 7.11
CA LEU A 1018 -6.55 7.44 5.98
C LEU A 1018 -5.37 6.54 6.36
N THR A 1019 -5.50 5.79 7.44
CA THR A 1019 -4.44 4.86 7.89
C THR A 1019 -4.41 3.60 7.04
N ARG A 1020 -3.23 3.00 6.81
CA ARG A 1020 -3.06 1.75 6.03
C ARG A 1020 -3.57 0.50 6.75
N GLY A 1021 -3.96 0.63 8.01
CA GLY A 1021 -4.44 -0.46 8.85
C GLY A 1021 -5.07 0.09 10.13
N ASN A 1022 -5.76 -0.76 10.88
CA ASN A 1022 -6.42 -0.37 12.11
C ASN A 1022 -5.42 0.18 13.15
N MET A 1023 -5.74 1.37 13.68
CA MET A 1023 -4.94 2.11 14.68
C MET A 1023 -4.73 1.37 16.01
N ARG A 1024 -5.50 0.31 16.31
CA ARG A 1024 -5.49 -0.35 17.63
C ARG A 1024 -4.35 -1.35 17.86
N ARG A 1025 -3.56 -1.74 16.84
CA ARG A 1025 -2.27 -2.49 16.99
C ARG A 1025 -1.62 -2.85 15.66
N VAL A 1026 -2.44 -3.20 14.66
CA VAL A 1026 -2.00 -3.80 13.37
C VAL A 1026 -1.09 -2.86 12.58
N LEU A 1027 -1.34 -1.56 12.65
CA LEU A 1027 -0.50 -0.57 12.00
C LEU A 1027 0.91 -0.52 12.60
N CYS A 1028 1.01 -0.64 13.92
CA CYS A 1028 2.24 -0.45 14.69
C CYS A 1028 3.18 -1.68 14.62
N THR A 1029 2.62 -2.89 14.52
CA THR A 1029 3.39 -4.15 14.42
C THR A 1029 4.18 -4.28 13.12
N ARG A 1030 3.97 -3.38 12.14
CA ARG A 1030 4.75 -3.33 10.89
C ARG A 1030 6.19 -2.86 11.12
N CYS A 1031 6.44 -2.09 12.18
CA CYS A 1031 7.75 -1.52 12.47
C CYS A 1031 8.24 -1.83 13.90
N HIS A 1032 7.35 -2.26 14.80
CA HIS A 1032 7.69 -2.56 16.19
C HIS A 1032 7.43 -4.02 16.54
N GLN A 1033 8.44 -4.67 17.14
CA GLN A 1033 8.28 -5.98 17.75
C GLN A 1033 7.56 -5.86 19.10
N LYS A 1034 6.86 -6.92 19.50
CA LYS A 1034 6.23 -7.00 20.82
C LYS A 1034 7.31 -6.86 21.91
N GLY A 1035 7.17 -5.87 22.80
CA GLY A 1035 8.13 -5.59 23.88
C GLY A 1035 9.19 -4.50 23.59
N GLN A 1036 9.27 -3.95 22.38
CA GLN A 1036 10.28 -2.92 22.03
C GLN A 1036 10.06 -1.53 22.66
N HIS A 1037 8.88 -1.25 23.23
CA HIS A 1037 8.51 0.04 23.81
C HIS A 1037 7.77 -0.08 25.15
N GLU A 1038 7.95 -1.20 25.86
CA GLU A 1038 7.48 -1.30 27.24
C GLU A 1038 8.50 -0.57 28.15
N LEU A 1039 8.30 0.74 28.31
CA LEU A 1039 8.90 1.57 29.35
C LEU A 1039 7.80 2.37 30.05
#